data_AF-A0A1F2EZF2-F1
#
_entry.id   AF-A0A1F2EZF2-F1
#
_cell.length_a   1.000
_cell.length_b   1.000
_cell.length_c   1.000
_cell.angle_alpha   90.00
_cell.angle_beta   90.00
_cell.angle_gamma   90.00
#
_symmetry.space_group_name_H-M   'P 1'
#
loop_
_entity.id
_entity.type
_entity.pdbx_description
1 polymer ?
#
loop_
_entity_poly.entity_id
_entity_poly.type
_entity_poly.pdbx_seq_one_letter_code
_entity_poly.pdbx_strand_id
1 'polypeptide(L)'
;MVPRLLSSLSTGVGRTEADIQSDIKALLVAADLGLEDDNVVLEEQIGDGTRRRIDIATGRTIIETKKDFAKTDLSSAKEQLAGYIRTREENTGTEFIGILTDGRDWKLYDLQDDALAEVSAYRLTTGAADQDRFLVWLESAMSTKERIAPTPEEIELRLGAKSSAHLIDLARLKDLFHSAPVKSEVDVKRALWAKLLRTSFGSGFDDDESLFLNHTLLVIQAEIIAHAALGFDVSPTGPLQAKTLTTGSAFEDASIFGVVEADFFDWVLDVPGGEAFVVELGRRLSRFVWEDVENDVLKILYESVIPVEERESLGEYYTPDWLANRVVADTVADPLTARVADPSCGSGTFLFHAVRTYLDAAEAAGFSAGQAATDVCGHVVGMDVHPVSVTLARVTYLLAIGKDRLNHADRGELNIPVYLGDSIQWEQPTDLLSGDGVVSVSTGGDHFGPDAGGTLFADDLRFPASVLEDAAKFGRLVSAMSDAALDVERYKHRERTQREFKRSNKMLLAPILKMFDITEGSADAEVLAVTLAVMRGLVDDGRDHIWGYYVRNLIRPLWLSLPENQVTHLVGNPPWLRYSKMTPSMQKDYRRMAQSRHILSKGASVTAMDLSTLFVVRATELYLRPGGSAAFVMPHGTMTRLPHSQFRTGRWGGDAAIAARFLPSWDLQGADTGFPMASCVIRFTRGGQDDSAVAMPTKTVAWTVRLRRADVPWLVARAHATTDVSSVVPRTTGGTGQSPYKKVFKNGATIYPRMLMFVEKQDASASPLGTGRGRVSVKSRRNNLEKKPWKSLPSVSGVVGIDYLFPTHLGETTLPFKLWEALTTVLPADKQGVIEESDLLASPEVSKWWSEVSLVWSRNKQASTKLSLWENINYSNKLASQFPIRPIRVVYSSSGTTLTAAILEDREAVVEHALYWAPVGSRAEGQYLTAILNSDALMERVKPFQTVGLFGPRHFDKHIFDVPIPMFDEANPIHQRLAELGLEAEELAATVDTGALKFQGARKRIRTALDGAGISAKINSAVLELIPVEAVEDAIDTAE
;
A
#
# COMPACT_ATOMS: atom_id res chain seq x y z
N MET A 1 -1.89 -12.73 -41.02
CA MET A 1 -1.42 -14.13 -40.86
C MET A 1 -1.60 -14.59 -39.41
N VAL A 2 -1.02 -13.89 -38.43
CA VAL A 2 -1.07 -14.20 -37.00
C VAL A 2 -2.49 -14.47 -36.44
N PRO A 3 -3.54 -13.64 -36.69
CA PRO A 3 -4.88 -13.91 -36.15
C PRO A 3 -5.49 -15.24 -36.64
N ARG A 4 -5.13 -15.65 -37.87
CA ARG A 4 -5.59 -16.92 -38.46
C ARG A 4 -4.92 -18.11 -37.77
N LEU A 5 -3.62 -18.02 -37.48
CA LEU A 5 -2.86 -19.06 -36.77
C LEU A 5 -3.37 -19.21 -35.33
N LEU A 6 -3.58 -18.10 -34.63
CA LEU A 6 -4.13 -18.12 -33.26
C LEU A 6 -5.55 -18.69 -33.23
N SER A 7 -6.39 -18.33 -34.20
CA SER A 7 -7.72 -18.96 -34.34
C SER A 7 -7.63 -20.46 -34.64
N SER A 8 -6.66 -20.88 -35.45
CA SER A 8 -6.39 -22.28 -35.81
C SER A 8 -5.97 -23.11 -34.59
N LEU A 9 -5.11 -22.55 -33.74
CA LEU A 9 -4.65 -23.18 -32.49
C LEU A 9 -5.76 -23.22 -31.42
N SER A 10 -6.56 -22.16 -31.28
CA SER A 10 -7.62 -22.08 -30.26
C SER A 10 -8.81 -23.04 -30.46
N THR A 11 -9.02 -23.53 -31.69
CA THR A 11 -10.23 -24.30 -32.05
C THR A 11 -10.05 -25.81 -31.98
N GLY A 12 -8.81 -26.33 -31.94
CA GLY A 12 -8.41 -27.65 -31.42
C GLY A 12 -9.06 -28.95 -31.96
N VAL A 13 -10.12 -28.92 -32.77
CA VAL A 13 -10.86 -30.15 -33.13
C VAL A 13 -10.25 -30.83 -34.37
N GLY A 14 -9.71 -32.04 -34.17
CA GLY A 14 -9.38 -32.98 -35.26
C GLY A 14 -8.00 -32.86 -35.89
N ARG A 15 -7.10 -32.08 -35.30
CA ARG A 15 -5.75 -31.83 -35.82
C ARG A 15 -4.75 -32.92 -35.43
N THR A 16 -3.71 -33.12 -36.26
CA THR A 16 -2.56 -33.98 -35.91
C THR A 16 -1.51 -33.19 -35.13
N GLU A 17 -0.62 -33.87 -34.41
CA GLU A 17 0.49 -33.20 -33.70
C GLU A 17 1.39 -32.43 -34.68
N ALA A 18 1.67 -32.97 -35.86
CA ALA A 18 2.41 -32.29 -36.91
C ALA A 18 1.74 -30.99 -37.40
N ASP A 19 0.40 -30.97 -37.49
CA ASP A 19 -0.33 -29.74 -37.85
C ASP A 19 -0.19 -28.66 -36.76
N ILE A 20 -0.20 -29.08 -35.48
CA ILE A 20 -0.02 -28.19 -34.33
C ILE A 20 1.40 -27.64 -34.33
N GLN A 21 2.41 -28.50 -34.49
CA GLN A 21 3.83 -28.10 -34.57
C GLN A 21 4.07 -27.08 -35.69
N SER A 22 3.53 -27.35 -36.89
CA SER A 22 3.69 -26.45 -38.04
C SER A 22 3.02 -25.08 -37.80
N ASP A 23 1.83 -25.05 -37.17
CA ASP A 23 1.16 -23.80 -36.85
C ASP A 23 1.90 -23.01 -35.76
N ILE A 24 2.46 -23.70 -34.77
CA ILE A 24 3.28 -23.05 -33.73
C ILE A 24 4.55 -22.47 -34.35
N LYS A 25 5.27 -23.21 -35.19
CA LYS A 25 6.45 -22.66 -35.90
C LYS A 25 6.06 -21.43 -36.72
N ALA A 26 4.99 -21.52 -37.52
CA ALA A 26 4.51 -20.39 -38.31
C ALA A 26 4.11 -19.20 -37.43
N LEU A 27 3.56 -19.44 -36.24
CA LEU A 27 3.22 -18.39 -35.29
C LEU A 27 4.48 -17.74 -34.71
N LEU A 28 5.47 -18.55 -34.29
CA LEU A 28 6.72 -18.08 -33.69
C LEU A 28 7.48 -17.14 -34.62
N VAL A 29 7.50 -17.44 -35.92
CA VAL A 29 8.18 -16.63 -36.94
C VAL A 29 7.33 -15.44 -37.41
N ALA A 30 6.00 -15.56 -37.47
CA ALA A 30 5.14 -14.50 -37.99
C ALA A 30 4.69 -13.47 -36.95
N ALA A 31 4.71 -13.81 -35.67
CA ALA A 31 4.37 -12.90 -34.58
C ALA A 31 5.58 -12.02 -34.21
N ASP A 32 5.31 -10.86 -33.60
CA ASP A 32 6.35 -9.93 -33.11
C ASP A 32 7.00 -10.47 -31.82
N LEU A 33 7.68 -11.62 -31.94
CA LEU A 33 8.36 -12.34 -30.85
C LEU A 33 9.88 -12.25 -30.94
N GLY A 34 10.43 -11.54 -31.95
CA GLY A 34 11.87 -11.43 -32.15
C GLY A 34 12.54 -12.71 -32.67
N LEU A 35 11.80 -13.57 -33.38
CA LEU A 35 12.31 -14.82 -33.94
C LEU A 35 12.22 -14.83 -35.47
N GLU A 36 13.29 -15.29 -36.12
CA GLU A 36 13.35 -15.59 -37.55
C GLU A 36 13.24 -17.11 -37.80
N ASP A 37 13.06 -17.53 -39.05
CA ASP A 37 12.83 -18.94 -39.41
C ASP A 37 13.98 -19.87 -38.97
N ASP A 38 15.22 -19.37 -39.02
CA ASP A 38 16.42 -20.09 -38.60
C ASP A 38 16.52 -20.26 -37.07
N ASN A 39 15.73 -19.51 -36.29
CA ASN A 39 15.70 -19.61 -34.84
C ASN A 39 14.72 -20.69 -34.30
N VAL A 40 13.95 -21.34 -35.18
CA VAL A 40 12.93 -22.32 -34.80
C VAL A 40 13.15 -23.64 -35.54
N VAL A 41 13.62 -24.64 -34.79
CA VAL A 41 13.93 -25.98 -35.32
C VAL A 41 12.82 -26.96 -34.95
N LEU A 42 12.31 -27.68 -35.94
CA LEU A 42 11.34 -28.78 -35.75
C LEU A 42 12.07 -30.12 -35.73
N GLU A 43 11.58 -31.06 -34.92
CA GLU A 43 12.03 -32.46 -34.92
C GLU A 43 13.56 -32.58 -34.67
N GLU A 44 14.09 -31.74 -33.79
CA GLU A 44 15.52 -31.65 -33.52
C GLU A 44 16.01 -32.86 -32.72
N GLN A 45 17.10 -33.50 -33.16
CA GLN A 45 17.65 -34.66 -32.47
C GLN A 45 18.54 -34.22 -31.29
N ILE A 46 18.35 -34.84 -30.12
CA ILE A 46 18.98 -34.42 -28.85
C ILE A 46 20.49 -34.64 -28.78
N GLY A 47 21.04 -35.51 -29.62
CA GLY A 47 22.49 -35.75 -29.68
C GLY A 47 23.05 -36.62 -28.54
N ASP A 48 22.20 -37.21 -27.70
CA ASP A 48 22.56 -38.13 -26.59
C ASP A 48 22.76 -39.60 -27.02
N GLY A 49 22.81 -39.86 -28.33
CA GLY A 49 22.86 -41.22 -28.88
C GLY A 49 21.51 -41.95 -28.90
N THR A 50 20.43 -41.33 -28.38
CA THR A 50 19.06 -41.85 -28.51
C THR A 50 18.41 -41.38 -29.83
N ARG A 51 17.34 -42.06 -30.26
CA ARG A 51 16.52 -41.65 -31.43
C ARG A 51 15.42 -40.63 -31.07
N ARG A 52 15.47 -40.03 -29.87
CA ARG A 52 14.47 -39.07 -29.40
C ARG A 52 14.62 -37.73 -30.12
N ARG A 53 13.49 -37.06 -30.37
CA ARG A 53 13.41 -35.78 -31.08
C ARG A 53 12.58 -34.79 -30.27
N ILE A 54 13.04 -33.55 -30.24
CA ILE A 54 12.30 -32.41 -29.69
C ILE A 54 11.35 -31.92 -30.78
N ASP A 55 10.06 -31.81 -30.45
CA ASP A 55 9.03 -31.34 -31.38
C ASP A 55 9.37 -29.95 -31.95
N ILE A 56 9.60 -28.96 -31.06
CA ILE A 56 10.02 -27.60 -31.44
C ILE A 56 11.09 -27.12 -30.44
N ALA A 57 12.23 -26.65 -30.95
CA ALA A 57 13.26 -26.00 -30.17
C ALA A 57 13.47 -24.57 -30.66
N THR A 58 13.51 -23.62 -29.72
CA THR A 58 13.82 -22.21 -30.02
C THR A 58 14.52 -21.54 -28.85
N GLY A 59 15.70 -20.97 -29.10
CA GLY A 59 16.53 -20.39 -28.04
C GLY A 59 16.75 -21.35 -26.87
N ARG A 60 16.35 -20.94 -25.66
CA ARG A 60 16.38 -21.74 -24.42
C ARG A 60 15.03 -22.39 -24.08
N THR A 61 14.16 -22.55 -25.08
CA THR A 61 12.81 -23.10 -24.89
C THR A 61 12.62 -24.38 -25.70
N ILE A 62 12.10 -25.41 -25.03
CA ILE A 62 11.71 -26.68 -25.62
C ILE A 62 10.19 -26.75 -25.57
N ILE A 63 9.51 -26.87 -26.72
CA ILE A 63 8.06 -27.02 -26.79
C ILE A 63 7.72 -28.43 -27.25
N GLU A 64 7.01 -29.17 -26.41
CA GLU A 64 6.47 -30.49 -26.70
C GLU A 64 4.98 -30.38 -27.00
N THR A 65 4.52 -31.05 -28.05
CA THR A 65 3.13 -31.02 -28.50
C THR A 65 2.43 -32.35 -28.23
N LYS A 66 1.13 -32.27 -27.91
CA LYS A 66 0.24 -33.43 -27.81
C LYS A 66 -1.07 -33.15 -28.53
N LYS A 67 -1.71 -34.22 -29.02
CA LYS A 67 -2.95 -34.08 -29.80
C LYS A 67 -4.13 -33.48 -29.01
N ASP A 68 -4.31 -33.90 -27.76
CA ASP A 68 -5.46 -33.53 -26.93
C ASP A 68 -5.15 -33.81 -25.46
N PHE A 69 -5.02 -32.76 -24.63
CA PHE A 69 -4.73 -32.93 -23.21
C PHE A 69 -5.81 -33.70 -22.44
N ALA A 70 -7.07 -33.71 -22.91
CA ALA A 70 -8.15 -34.43 -22.23
C ALA A 70 -8.08 -35.95 -22.42
N LYS A 71 -7.31 -36.43 -23.41
CA LYS A 71 -7.22 -37.84 -23.77
C LYS A 71 -5.83 -38.45 -23.60
N THR A 72 -4.85 -37.63 -23.23
CA THR A 72 -3.45 -38.04 -23.09
C THR A 72 -3.06 -38.06 -21.62
N ASP A 73 -2.42 -39.14 -21.18
CA ASP A 73 -1.70 -39.13 -19.91
C ASP A 73 -0.45 -38.25 -20.05
N LEU A 74 -0.47 -37.09 -19.39
CA LEU A 74 0.60 -36.11 -19.48
C LEU A 74 1.85 -36.52 -18.69
N SER A 75 1.81 -37.60 -17.91
CA SER A 75 2.94 -38.05 -17.08
C SER A 75 4.15 -38.42 -17.94
N SER A 76 3.94 -39.20 -19.01
CA SER A 76 5.01 -39.58 -19.93
C SER A 76 5.56 -38.40 -20.72
N ALA A 77 4.70 -37.46 -21.12
CA ALA A 77 5.10 -36.23 -21.81
C ALA A 77 5.95 -35.32 -20.92
N LYS A 78 5.63 -35.26 -19.62
CA LYS A 78 6.42 -34.54 -18.62
C LYS A 78 7.79 -35.20 -18.40
N GLU A 79 7.85 -36.52 -18.25
CA GLU A 79 9.12 -37.24 -18.13
C GLU A 79 10.02 -37.05 -19.36
N GLN A 80 9.41 -37.08 -20.56
CA GLN A 80 10.10 -36.83 -21.82
C GLN A 80 10.67 -35.40 -21.87
N LEU A 81 9.84 -34.39 -21.59
CA LEU A 81 10.24 -32.98 -21.56
C LEU A 81 11.33 -32.72 -20.51
N ALA A 82 11.21 -33.31 -19.31
CA ALA A 82 12.22 -33.22 -18.25
C ALA A 82 13.58 -33.76 -18.73
N GLY A 83 13.57 -34.92 -19.39
CA GLY A 83 14.78 -35.50 -19.97
C GLY A 83 15.41 -34.62 -21.04
N TYR A 84 14.59 -33.92 -21.83
CA TYR A 84 15.07 -33.03 -22.91
C TYR A 84 15.76 -31.79 -22.33
N ILE A 85 15.14 -31.18 -21.33
CA ILE A 85 15.70 -30.03 -20.60
C ILE A 85 17.03 -30.43 -19.96
N ARG A 86 17.04 -31.50 -19.14
CA ARG A 86 18.25 -31.97 -18.46
C ARG A 86 19.42 -32.16 -19.42
N THR A 87 19.21 -32.90 -20.51
CA THR A 87 20.27 -33.15 -21.48
C THR A 87 20.78 -31.87 -22.15
N ARG A 88 19.90 -30.89 -22.39
CA ARG A 88 20.32 -29.58 -22.94
C ARG A 88 21.11 -28.76 -21.94
N GLU A 89 20.68 -28.75 -20.69
CA GLU A 89 21.37 -28.05 -19.60
C GLU A 89 22.77 -28.66 -19.36
N GLU A 90 22.87 -30.00 -19.32
CA GLU A 90 24.15 -30.72 -19.23
C GLU A 90 25.09 -30.43 -20.41
N ASN A 91 24.56 -30.38 -21.64
CA ASN A 91 25.36 -30.16 -22.85
C ASN A 91 25.82 -28.71 -23.03
N THR A 92 25.00 -27.74 -22.62
CA THR A 92 25.24 -26.31 -22.88
C THR A 92 25.77 -25.57 -21.65
N GLY A 93 25.57 -26.11 -20.45
CA GLY A 93 25.83 -25.43 -19.19
C GLY A 93 24.90 -24.24 -18.93
N THR A 94 23.74 -24.18 -19.60
CA THR A 94 22.77 -23.09 -19.47
C THR A 94 21.37 -23.64 -19.25
N GLU A 95 20.56 -22.93 -18.48
CA GLU A 95 19.20 -23.36 -18.11
C GLU A 95 18.21 -23.30 -19.28
N PHE A 96 17.24 -24.22 -19.30
CA PHE A 96 16.19 -24.30 -20.30
C PHE A 96 14.81 -24.31 -19.66
N ILE A 97 13.80 -23.82 -20.39
CA ILE A 97 12.39 -23.94 -20.00
C ILE A 97 11.64 -24.89 -20.92
N GLY A 98 10.61 -25.53 -20.38
CA GLY A 98 9.75 -26.45 -21.11
C GLY A 98 8.34 -25.90 -21.30
N ILE A 99 7.77 -26.09 -22.48
CA ILE A 99 6.35 -25.82 -22.74
C ILE A 99 5.71 -27.11 -23.23
N LEU A 100 4.59 -27.50 -22.61
CA LEU A 100 3.73 -28.57 -23.11
C LEU A 100 2.44 -27.94 -23.64
N THR A 101 2.03 -28.29 -24.86
CA THR A 101 0.80 -27.75 -25.44
C THR A 101 0.02 -28.72 -26.34
N ASP A 102 -1.30 -28.55 -26.42
CA ASP A 102 -2.14 -29.11 -27.49
C ASP A 102 -2.63 -28.05 -28.50
N GLY A 103 -1.97 -26.89 -28.52
CA GLY A 103 -2.33 -25.71 -29.30
C GLY A 103 -3.35 -24.81 -28.59
N ARG A 104 -4.27 -25.38 -27.81
CA ARG A 104 -5.28 -24.61 -27.06
C ARG A 104 -4.84 -24.35 -25.63
N ASP A 105 -4.42 -25.40 -24.93
CA ASP A 105 -3.90 -25.33 -23.57
C ASP A 105 -2.36 -25.33 -23.63
N TRP A 106 -1.74 -24.39 -22.91
CA TRP A 106 -0.30 -24.17 -22.88
C TRP A 106 0.16 -24.21 -21.43
N LYS A 107 1.17 -25.03 -21.14
CA LYS A 107 1.71 -25.21 -19.79
C LYS A 107 3.20 -25.00 -19.81
N LEU A 108 3.65 -24.03 -19.02
CA LEU A 108 5.05 -23.66 -18.85
C LEU A 108 5.62 -24.38 -17.63
N TYR A 109 6.77 -25.01 -17.83
CA TYR A 109 7.47 -25.82 -16.86
C TYR A 109 8.91 -25.36 -16.69
N ASP A 110 9.38 -25.48 -15.47
CA ASP A 110 10.78 -25.33 -15.07
C ASP A 110 11.24 -26.65 -14.42
N LEU A 111 12.52 -27.01 -14.57
CA LEU A 111 13.08 -28.24 -14.02
C LEU A 111 13.70 -27.94 -12.65
N GLN A 112 13.16 -28.53 -11.58
CA GLN A 112 13.56 -28.32 -10.18
C GLN A 112 13.78 -29.68 -9.52
N ASP A 113 14.95 -29.91 -8.93
CA ASP A 113 15.30 -31.20 -8.29
C ASP A 113 14.93 -32.43 -9.16
N ASP A 114 15.27 -32.40 -10.46
CA ASP A 114 14.94 -33.44 -11.44
C ASP A 114 13.44 -33.67 -11.74
N ALA A 115 12.56 -32.78 -11.28
CA ALA A 115 11.12 -32.82 -11.52
C ALA A 115 10.61 -31.55 -12.23
N LEU A 116 9.62 -31.69 -13.12
CA LEU A 116 9.00 -30.52 -13.74
C LEU A 116 7.99 -29.86 -12.80
N ALA A 117 8.29 -28.63 -12.39
CA ALA A 117 7.36 -27.76 -11.70
C ALA A 117 6.54 -26.96 -12.72
N GLU A 118 5.20 -27.01 -12.62
CA GLU A 118 4.33 -26.16 -13.45
C GLU A 118 4.37 -24.73 -12.91
N VAL A 119 4.91 -23.81 -13.71
CA VAL A 119 5.13 -22.42 -13.30
C VAL A 119 3.97 -21.52 -13.76
N SER A 120 3.46 -21.75 -14.96
CA SER A 120 2.38 -20.96 -15.53
C SER A 120 1.57 -21.78 -16.51
N ALA A 121 0.31 -21.41 -16.73
CA ALA A 121 -0.54 -22.02 -17.74
C ALA A 121 -1.40 -20.96 -18.42
N TYR A 122 -1.63 -21.14 -19.72
CA TYR A 122 -2.47 -20.26 -20.53
C TYR A 122 -3.44 -21.10 -21.36
N ARG A 123 -4.70 -20.68 -21.41
CA ARG A 123 -5.72 -21.27 -22.30
C ARG A 123 -6.08 -20.28 -23.38
N LEU A 124 -5.66 -20.54 -24.61
CA LEU A 124 -5.90 -19.68 -25.76
C LEU A 124 -7.37 -19.72 -26.18
N THR A 125 -7.98 -18.55 -26.35
CA THR A 125 -9.34 -18.37 -26.86
C THR A 125 -9.37 -17.55 -28.15
N THR A 126 -10.56 -17.41 -28.75
CA THR A 126 -10.73 -16.76 -30.07
C THR A 126 -10.81 -15.24 -30.00
N GLY A 127 -10.77 -14.62 -28.81
CA GLY A 127 -10.87 -13.17 -28.66
C GLY A 127 -9.57 -12.44 -28.99
N ALA A 128 -9.61 -11.37 -29.77
CA ALA A 128 -8.41 -10.60 -30.16
C ALA A 128 -7.60 -10.09 -28.96
N ALA A 129 -8.25 -9.55 -27.93
CA ALA A 129 -7.56 -9.10 -26.71
C ALA A 129 -6.92 -10.25 -25.90
N ASP A 130 -7.44 -11.47 -26.01
CA ASP A 130 -6.85 -12.66 -25.38
C ASP A 130 -5.64 -13.16 -26.17
N GLN A 131 -5.71 -13.06 -27.49
CA GLN A 131 -4.63 -13.39 -28.41
C GLN A 131 -3.38 -12.51 -28.19
N ASP A 132 -3.56 -11.20 -28.00
CA ASP A 132 -2.43 -10.30 -27.69
C ASP A 132 -1.77 -10.65 -26.35
N ARG A 133 -2.57 -10.96 -25.32
CA ARG A 133 -2.06 -11.40 -24.01
C ARG A 133 -1.32 -12.73 -24.08
N PHE A 134 -1.80 -13.66 -24.89
CA PHE A 134 -1.11 -14.93 -25.12
C PHE A 134 0.25 -14.72 -25.77
N LEU A 135 0.35 -13.83 -26.78
CA LEU A 135 1.64 -13.51 -27.41
C LEU A 135 2.62 -12.90 -26.41
N VAL A 136 2.16 -11.99 -25.55
CA VAL A 136 2.99 -11.44 -24.48
C VAL A 136 3.42 -12.51 -23.48
N TRP A 137 2.53 -13.42 -23.08
CA TRP A 137 2.84 -14.54 -22.19
C TRP A 137 3.90 -15.47 -22.79
N LEU A 138 3.78 -15.80 -24.07
CA LEU A 138 4.73 -16.65 -24.78
C LEU A 138 6.08 -15.96 -24.96
N GLU A 139 6.08 -14.69 -25.37
CA GLU A 139 7.28 -13.86 -25.53
C GLU A 139 8.03 -13.70 -24.20
N SER A 140 7.32 -13.40 -23.11
CA SER A 140 7.92 -13.23 -21.78
C SER A 140 8.59 -14.53 -21.31
N ALA A 141 7.98 -15.69 -21.57
CA ALA A 141 8.56 -16.99 -21.22
C ALA A 141 9.87 -17.25 -21.98
N MET A 142 9.85 -17.08 -23.30
CA MET A 142 11.02 -17.33 -24.15
C MET A 142 12.10 -16.26 -24.00
N SER A 143 11.71 -15.04 -23.65
CA SER A 143 12.58 -13.87 -23.48
C SER A 143 13.42 -13.57 -24.73
N THR A 144 12.76 -13.39 -25.87
CA THR A 144 13.37 -13.36 -27.22
C THR A 144 13.40 -11.97 -27.87
N LYS A 145 12.47 -11.06 -27.54
CA LYS A 145 12.47 -9.69 -28.07
C LYS A 145 13.58 -8.86 -27.46
N GLU A 146 14.25 -8.05 -28.28
CA GLU A 146 15.30 -7.10 -27.87
C GLU A 146 14.86 -5.64 -28.05
N ARG A 147 15.64 -4.71 -27.48
CA ARG A 147 15.42 -3.26 -27.56
C ARG A 147 14.04 -2.80 -27.08
N ILE A 148 13.58 -3.38 -25.97
CA ILE A 148 12.30 -3.06 -25.36
C ILE A 148 12.41 -1.71 -24.63
N ALA A 149 11.52 -0.77 -24.93
CA ALA A 149 11.44 0.46 -24.16
C ALA A 149 10.87 0.17 -22.75
N PRO A 150 11.49 0.66 -21.66
CA PRO A 150 11.05 0.42 -20.28
C PRO A 150 9.83 1.29 -19.93
N THR A 151 8.78 1.20 -20.74
CA THR A 151 7.51 1.87 -20.48
C THR A 151 6.78 1.16 -19.34
N PRO A 152 5.88 1.86 -18.63
CA PRO A 152 5.16 1.24 -17.54
C PRO A 152 4.37 -0.03 -17.94
N GLU A 153 3.82 -0.04 -19.16
CA GLU A 153 3.03 -1.15 -19.68
C GLU A 153 3.92 -2.35 -20.01
N GLU A 154 5.09 -2.14 -20.64
CA GLU A 154 6.03 -3.22 -20.96
C GLU A 154 6.63 -3.85 -19.70
N ILE A 155 6.93 -3.05 -18.66
CA ILE A 155 7.42 -3.55 -17.38
C ILE A 155 6.34 -4.41 -16.70
N GLU A 156 5.10 -3.92 -16.61
CA GLU A 156 4.00 -4.69 -16.00
C GLU A 156 3.76 -6.02 -16.73
N LEU A 157 3.82 -6.01 -18.07
CA LEU A 157 3.57 -7.18 -18.90
C LEU A 157 4.70 -8.21 -18.85
N ARG A 158 5.95 -7.80 -18.63
CA ARG A 158 7.14 -8.68 -18.79
C ARG A 158 7.93 -8.95 -17.53
N LEU A 159 7.89 -8.04 -16.57
CA LEU A 159 8.59 -8.13 -15.29
C LEU A 159 7.63 -8.17 -14.10
N GLY A 160 6.34 -7.84 -14.31
CA GLY A 160 5.34 -7.88 -13.24
C GLY A 160 5.01 -9.29 -12.74
N ALA A 161 4.38 -9.40 -11.57
CA ALA A 161 4.14 -10.66 -10.85
C ALA A 161 3.33 -11.71 -11.62
N LYS A 162 2.60 -11.31 -12.66
CA LYS A 162 1.79 -12.21 -13.50
C LYS A 162 2.48 -12.60 -14.81
N SER A 163 3.63 -12.02 -15.11
CA SER A 163 4.42 -12.36 -16.29
C SER A 163 5.01 -13.77 -16.14
N SER A 164 5.15 -14.49 -17.24
CA SER A 164 5.74 -15.82 -17.24
C SER A 164 7.22 -15.78 -16.83
N ALA A 165 7.97 -14.74 -17.23
CA ALA A 165 9.35 -14.54 -16.80
C ALA A 165 9.46 -14.43 -15.27
N HIS A 166 8.68 -13.54 -14.63
CA HIS A 166 8.70 -13.38 -13.17
C HIS A 166 8.37 -14.67 -12.44
N LEU A 167 7.36 -15.40 -12.91
CA LEU A 167 6.97 -16.67 -12.29
C LEU A 167 8.08 -17.72 -12.40
N ILE A 168 8.84 -17.77 -13.51
CA ILE A 168 10.00 -18.65 -13.65
C ILE A 168 11.08 -18.25 -12.64
N ASP A 169 11.44 -16.97 -12.62
CA ASP A 169 12.52 -16.48 -11.77
C ASP A 169 12.19 -16.66 -10.28
N LEU A 170 10.94 -16.42 -9.88
CA LEU A 170 10.48 -16.66 -8.51
C LEU A 170 10.49 -18.15 -8.14
N ALA A 171 10.13 -19.04 -9.07
CA ALA A 171 10.14 -20.48 -8.83
C ALA A 171 11.58 -21.00 -8.64
N ARG A 172 12.54 -20.53 -9.44
CA ARG A 172 13.97 -20.84 -9.31
C ARG A 172 14.59 -20.26 -8.05
N LEU A 173 14.26 -19.02 -7.73
CA LEU A 173 14.74 -18.37 -6.51
C LEU A 173 14.24 -19.10 -5.25
N LYS A 174 13.01 -19.62 -5.29
CA LYS A 174 12.46 -20.46 -4.22
C LYS A 174 13.22 -21.77 -4.07
N ASP A 175 13.56 -22.43 -5.18
CA ASP A 175 14.36 -23.65 -5.17
C ASP A 175 15.75 -23.40 -4.54
N LEU A 176 16.42 -22.32 -4.97
CA LEU A 176 17.68 -21.87 -4.37
C LEU A 176 17.53 -21.62 -2.86
N PHE A 177 16.47 -20.93 -2.43
CA PHE A 177 16.20 -20.67 -1.03
C PHE A 177 16.03 -21.95 -0.20
N HIS A 178 15.34 -22.96 -0.74
CA HIS A 178 15.13 -24.25 -0.08
C HIS A 178 16.38 -25.15 -0.09
N SER A 179 17.30 -24.94 -1.03
CA SER A 179 18.59 -25.64 -1.10
C SER A 179 19.64 -25.09 -0.10
N ALA A 180 19.40 -23.91 0.48
CA ALA A 180 20.34 -23.28 1.39
C ALA A 180 20.58 -24.13 2.66
N PRO A 181 21.82 -24.19 3.18
CA PRO A 181 22.12 -24.95 4.40
C PRO A 181 21.30 -24.47 5.61
N VAL A 182 20.88 -25.40 6.48
CA VAL A 182 20.18 -25.10 7.74
C VAL A 182 21.09 -24.31 8.69
N LYS A 183 20.63 -23.17 9.24
CA LYS A 183 21.43 -22.20 10.01
C LYS A 183 22.51 -21.51 9.17
N SER A 184 22.17 -21.19 7.92
CA SER A 184 23.03 -20.38 7.06
C SER A 184 22.85 -18.88 7.36
N GLU A 185 23.72 -18.07 6.78
CA GLU A 185 23.61 -16.62 6.79
C GLU A 185 22.27 -16.13 6.21
N VAL A 186 21.67 -16.88 5.29
CA VAL A 186 20.35 -16.61 4.71
C VAL A 186 19.29 -16.44 5.80
N ASP A 187 19.32 -17.30 6.84
CA ASP A 187 18.40 -17.23 7.98
C ASP A 187 18.58 -15.92 8.77
N VAL A 188 19.82 -15.46 8.93
CA VAL A 188 20.15 -14.22 9.63
C VAL A 188 19.66 -13.01 8.84
N LYS A 189 19.94 -12.99 7.52
CA LYS A 189 19.51 -11.92 6.60
C LYS A 189 17.97 -11.81 6.59
N ARG A 190 17.25 -12.94 6.46
CA ARG A 190 15.78 -12.98 6.53
C ARG A 190 15.25 -12.50 7.89
N ALA A 191 15.85 -12.94 9.00
CA ALA A 191 15.38 -12.54 10.33
C ALA A 191 15.55 -11.03 10.58
N LEU A 192 16.67 -10.43 10.12
CA LEU A 192 16.90 -8.99 10.21
C LEU A 192 15.98 -8.19 9.28
N TRP A 193 15.76 -8.67 8.06
CA TRP A 193 14.77 -8.11 7.14
C TRP A 193 13.37 -8.10 7.79
N ALA A 194 12.92 -9.24 8.32
CA ALA A 194 11.61 -9.37 8.95
C ALA A 194 11.50 -8.47 10.19
N LYS A 195 12.58 -8.32 10.97
CA LYS A 195 12.64 -7.40 12.12
C LYS A 195 12.37 -5.95 11.69
N LEU A 196 13.06 -5.46 10.66
CA LEU A 196 12.89 -4.09 10.16
C LEU A 196 11.46 -3.83 9.69
N LEU A 197 10.85 -4.78 8.96
CA LEU A 197 9.48 -4.65 8.51
C LEU A 197 8.47 -4.71 9.67
N ARG A 198 8.67 -5.59 10.67
CA ARG A 198 7.79 -5.65 11.85
C ARG A 198 7.78 -4.35 12.65
N THR A 199 8.94 -3.72 12.86
CA THR A 199 9.05 -2.44 13.57
C THR A 199 8.31 -1.32 12.83
N SER A 200 8.31 -1.37 11.50
CA SER A 200 7.75 -0.34 10.62
C SER A 200 6.24 -0.47 10.42
N PHE A 201 5.76 -1.69 10.15
CA PHE A 201 4.42 -1.97 9.63
C PHE A 201 3.47 -2.58 10.67
N GLY A 202 4.03 -3.08 11.77
CA GLY A 202 3.28 -3.48 12.94
C GLY A 202 2.70 -4.90 12.93
N SER A 203 1.62 -5.15 13.68
CA SER A 203 1.22 -6.52 14.13
C SER A 203 0.52 -7.32 13.05
N GLY A 204 0.35 -6.74 11.86
CA GLY A 204 -0.21 -7.39 10.69
C GLY A 204 0.86 -7.95 9.75
N PHE A 205 2.14 -7.60 9.95
CA PHE A 205 3.22 -8.16 9.15
C PHE A 205 3.47 -9.62 9.58
N ASP A 206 3.30 -10.53 8.64
CA ASP A 206 3.68 -11.93 8.79
C ASP A 206 5.03 -12.14 8.10
N ASP A 207 5.86 -13.03 8.66
CA ASP A 207 7.14 -13.42 8.05
C ASP A 207 6.89 -14.36 6.86
N ASP A 208 6.39 -13.77 5.77
CA ASP A 208 6.01 -14.51 4.58
C ASP A 208 7.24 -14.78 3.69
N GLU A 209 7.46 -16.06 3.38
CA GLU A 209 8.54 -16.49 2.49
C GLU A 209 8.39 -15.88 1.09
N SER A 210 7.16 -15.86 0.55
CA SER A 210 6.92 -15.36 -0.82
C SER A 210 7.25 -13.87 -0.92
N LEU A 211 6.94 -13.08 0.11
CA LEU A 211 7.28 -11.67 0.18
C LEU A 211 8.80 -11.46 0.25
N PHE A 212 9.52 -12.24 1.06
CA PHE A 212 10.98 -12.18 1.12
C PHE A 212 11.63 -12.49 -0.24
N LEU A 213 11.14 -13.51 -0.95
CA LEU A 213 11.64 -13.89 -2.27
C LEU A 213 11.30 -12.84 -3.35
N ASN A 214 10.09 -12.28 -3.35
CA ASN A 214 9.75 -11.19 -4.27
C ASN A 214 10.62 -9.94 -4.02
N HIS A 215 10.89 -9.60 -2.75
CA HIS A 215 11.81 -8.52 -2.40
C HIS A 215 13.25 -8.80 -2.86
N THR A 216 13.74 -10.03 -2.68
CA THR A 216 15.04 -10.46 -3.17
C THR A 216 15.14 -10.27 -4.69
N LEU A 217 14.15 -10.76 -5.43
CA LEU A 217 14.10 -10.65 -6.88
C LEU A 217 14.06 -9.18 -7.35
N LEU A 218 13.24 -8.34 -6.71
CA LEU A 218 13.15 -6.91 -7.02
C LEU A 218 14.47 -6.17 -6.82
N VAL A 219 15.18 -6.47 -5.72
CA VAL A 219 16.46 -5.82 -5.43
C VAL A 219 17.52 -6.22 -6.45
N ILE A 220 17.70 -7.51 -6.71
CA ILE A 220 18.67 -7.99 -7.72
C ILE A 220 18.35 -7.40 -9.10
N GLN A 221 17.07 -7.32 -9.48
CA GLN A 221 16.67 -6.68 -10.74
C GLN A 221 17.05 -5.20 -10.76
N ALA A 222 16.81 -4.46 -9.68
CA ALA A 222 17.15 -3.05 -9.58
C ALA A 222 18.68 -2.81 -9.65
N GLU A 223 19.48 -3.65 -9.01
CA GLU A 223 20.94 -3.60 -9.05
C GLU A 223 21.47 -3.83 -10.47
N ILE A 224 20.93 -4.82 -11.19
CA ILE A 224 21.27 -5.08 -12.59
C ILE A 224 20.83 -3.90 -13.47
N ILE A 225 19.62 -3.37 -13.28
CA ILE A 225 19.12 -2.19 -14.01
C ILE A 225 20.04 -0.98 -13.78
N ALA A 226 20.55 -0.79 -12.57
CA ALA A 226 21.48 0.31 -12.26
C ALA A 226 22.74 0.25 -13.14
N HIS A 227 23.32 -0.94 -13.30
CA HIS A 227 24.46 -1.14 -14.21
C HIS A 227 24.06 -0.91 -15.67
N ALA A 228 22.94 -1.49 -16.11
CA ALA A 228 22.47 -1.38 -17.49
C ALA A 228 22.18 0.08 -17.89
N ALA A 229 21.59 0.87 -16.98
CA ALA A 229 21.30 2.28 -17.21
C ALA A 229 22.54 3.18 -17.32
N LEU A 230 23.69 2.74 -16.77
CA LEU A 230 24.98 3.38 -16.99
C LEU A 230 25.65 2.96 -18.31
N GLY A 231 25.03 2.04 -19.06
CA GLY A 231 25.54 1.52 -20.32
C GLY A 231 26.48 0.33 -20.18
N PHE A 232 26.50 -0.35 -19.02
CA PHE A 232 27.17 -1.65 -18.93
C PHE A 232 26.36 -2.71 -19.68
N ASP A 233 27.07 -3.58 -20.41
CA ASP A 233 26.46 -4.80 -20.95
C ASP A 233 26.26 -5.80 -19.81
N VAL A 234 25.01 -5.96 -19.39
CA VAL A 234 24.59 -6.90 -18.32
C VAL A 234 24.15 -8.26 -18.87
N SER A 235 24.31 -8.49 -20.18
CA SER A 235 24.06 -9.80 -20.79
C SER A 235 25.12 -10.82 -20.36
N PRO A 236 24.88 -12.13 -20.55
CA PRO A 236 25.86 -13.17 -20.23
C PRO A 236 27.19 -13.06 -21.00
N THR A 237 27.22 -12.31 -22.10
CA THR A 237 28.44 -12.03 -22.89
C THR A 237 29.15 -10.76 -22.47
N GLY A 238 28.56 -9.99 -21.55
CA GLY A 238 29.11 -8.75 -21.02
C GLY A 238 30.34 -8.97 -20.13
N PRO A 239 31.07 -7.88 -19.81
CA PRO A 239 32.30 -7.95 -19.03
C PRO A 239 32.06 -8.14 -17.52
N LEU A 240 30.84 -7.87 -17.03
CA LEU A 240 30.51 -7.93 -15.61
C LEU A 240 30.10 -9.35 -15.19
N GLN A 241 30.66 -9.83 -14.09
CA GLN A 241 30.31 -11.12 -13.50
C GLN A 241 29.10 -10.97 -12.57
N ALA A 242 28.39 -12.07 -12.29
CA ALA A 242 27.24 -12.11 -11.37
C ALA A 242 27.53 -11.39 -10.04
N LYS A 243 28.68 -11.70 -9.43
CA LYS A 243 29.10 -11.08 -8.18
C LYS A 243 29.25 -9.56 -8.29
N THR A 244 29.81 -9.06 -9.39
CA THR A 244 29.97 -7.62 -9.61
C THR A 244 28.62 -6.92 -9.74
N LEU A 245 27.65 -7.57 -10.40
CA LEU A 245 26.31 -7.02 -10.62
C LEU A 245 25.52 -6.81 -9.32
N THR A 246 25.73 -7.63 -8.30
CA THR A 246 24.98 -7.56 -7.02
C THR A 246 25.79 -7.01 -5.84
N THR A 247 27.13 -7.06 -5.86
CA THR A 247 27.95 -6.50 -4.78
C THR A 247 28.32 -5.03 -4.99
N GLY A 248 28.16 -4.51 -6.22
CA GLY A 248 28.41 -3.11 -6.53
C GLY A 248 29.88 -2.73 -6.73
N SER A 249 30.80 -3.71 -6.83
CA SER A 249 32.24 -3.44 -6.94
C SER A 249 32.62 -2.55 -8.13
N ALA A 250 31.86 -2.60 -9.24
CA ALA A 250 32.08 -1.73 -10.40
C ALA A 250 31.82 -0.24 -10.07
N PHE A 251 30.89 0.06 -9.16
CA PHE A 251 30.63 1.41 -8.69
C PHE A 251 31.77 1.89 -7.77
N GLU A 252 32.27 1.02 -6.89
CA GLU A 252 33.39 1.35 -6.00
C GLU A 252 34.68 1.65 -6.79
N ASP A 253 34.98 0.86 -7.82
CA ASP A 253 36.10 1.12 -8.74
C ASP A 253 35.95 2.47 -9.45
N ALA A 254 34.71 2.90 -9.68
CA ALA A 254 34.37 4.22 -10.20
C ALA A 254 34.25 5.29 -9.10
N SER A 255 34.58 5.03 -7.83
CA SER A 255 34.41 5.97 -6.71
C SER A 255 32.97 6.51 -6.59
N ILE A 256 31.99 5.62 -6.75
CA ILE A 256 30.57 5.85 -6.51
C ILE A 256 30.14 4.88 -5.41
N PHE A 257 29.72 5.41 -4.27
CA PHE A 257 29.35 4.63 -3.10
C PHE A 257 27.87 4.80 -2.76
N GLY A 258 27.28 3.81 -2.08
CA GLY A 258 25.89 3.88 -1.61
C GLY A 258 24.84 3.66 -2.69
N VAL A 259 25.16 2.98 -3.80
CA VAL A 259 24.19 2.58 -4.84
C VAL A 259 23.79 1.12 -4.65
N VAL A 260 24.69 0.21 -5.02
CA VAL A 260 24.59 -1.24 -4.82
C VAL A 260 25.58 -1.60 -3.72
N GLU A 261 25.12 -2.29 -2.69
CA GLU A 261 25.93 -2.71 -1.54
C GLU A 261 25.53 -4.15 -1.17
N ALA A 262 26.47 -4.92 -0.60
CA ALA A 262 26.14 -6.17 0.06
C ALA A 262 25.08 -5.92 1.17
N ASP A 263 23.93 -6.58 1.06
CA ASP A 263 22.73 -6.32 1.87
C ASP A 263 22.00 -7.60 2.31
N PHE A 264 20.67 -7.56 2.47
CA PHE A 264 19.88 -8.74 2.87
C PHE A 264 19.63 -9.72 1.72
N PHE A 265 19.75 -9.28 0.47
CA PHE A 265 19.24 -9.93 -0.74
C PHE A 265 20.33 -10.53 -1.61
N ASP A 266 21.59 -10.17 -1.37
CA ASP A 266 22.78 -10.78 -2.00
C ASP A 266 23.03 -12.24 -1.56
N TRP A 267 22.24 -12.78 -0.62
CA TRP A 267 22.31 -14.17 -0.14
C TRP A 267 22.26 -15.21 -1.26
N VAL A 268 21.69 -14.84 -2.41
CA VAL A 268 21.63 -15.68 -3.60
C VAL A 268 23.04 -16.10 -4.03
N LEU A 269 24.06 -15.24 -3.88
CA LEU A 269 25.45 -15.56 -4.20
C LEU A 269 26.07 -16.61 -3.28
N ASP A 270 25.51 -16.80 -2.08
CA ASP A 270 26.03 -17.71 -1.06
C ASP A 270 25.54 -19.16 -1.28
N VAL A 271 24.65 -19.37 -2.26
CA VAL A 271 24.02 -20.67 -2.56
C VAL A 271 24.49 -21.20 -3.93
N PRO A 272 24.81 -22.50 -4.05
CA PRO A 272 25.14 -23.11 -5.35
C PRO A 272 24.05 -22.85 -6.40
N GLY A 273 24.45 -22.37 -7.58
CA GLY A 273 23.52 -22.00 -8.67
C GLY A 273 23.10 -20.52 -8.67
N GLY A 274 23.33 -19.78 -7.59
CA GLY A 274 22.95 -18.37 -7.49
C GLY A 274 23.61 -17.45 -8.51
N GLU A 275 24.90 -17.67 -8.83
CA GLU A 275 25.56 -16.89 -9.89
C GLU A 275 24.90 -17.09 -11.27
N ALA A 276 24.51 -18.33 -11.59
CA ALA A 276 23.82 -18.64 -12.85
C ALA A 276 22.45 -17.95 -12.91
N PHE A 277 21.73 -17.92 -11.79
CA PHE A 277 20.47 -17.19 -11.65
C PHE A 277 20.62 -15.68 -11.93
N VAL A 278 21.64 -15.04 -11.34
CA VAL A 278 21.92 -13.60 -11.58
C VAL A 278 22.27 -13.33 -13.04
N VAL A 279 23.06 -14.21 -13.68
CA VAL A 279 23.38 -14.11 -15.12
C VAL A 279 22.12 -14.22 -15.99
N GLU A 280 21.19 -15.11 -15.64
CA GLU A 280 19.93 -15.27 -16.37
C GLU A 280 19.01 -14.05 -16.20
N LEU A 281 18.93 -13.47 -15.00
CA LEU A 281 18.26 -12.18 -14.80
C LEU A 281 18.91 -11.07 -15.62
N GLY A 282 20.25 -11.01 -15.65
CA GLY A 282 21.02 -10.08 -16.49
C GLY A 282 20.65 -10.19 -17.96
N ARG A 283 20.56 -11.42 -18.48
CA ARG A 283 20.09 -11.68 -19.85
C ARG A 283 18.69 -11.12 -20.09
N ARG A 284 17.73 -11.38 -19.20
CA ARG A 284 16.36 -10.88 -19.39
C ARG A 284 16.29 -9.36 -19.36
N LEU A 285 17.03 -8.72 -18.46
CA LEU A 285 17.04 -7.26 -18.29
C LEU A 285 17.83 -6.53 -19.38
N SER A 286 18.85 -7.16 -19.97
CA SER A 286 19.63 -6.61 -21.10
C SER A 286 18.78 -6.37 -22.36
N ARG A 287 17.59 -6.97 -22.44
CA ARG A 287 16.64 -6.78 -23.54
C ARG A 287 16.00 -5.39 -23.54
N PHE A 288 16.02 -4.69 -22.42
CA PHE A 288 15.44 -3.35 -22.29
C PHE A 288 16.47 -2.25 -22.57
N VAL A 289 16.01 -1.12 -23.09
CA VAL A 289 16.84 0.07 -23.34
C VAL A 289 16.74 1.02 -22.15
N TRP A 290 17.69 0.94 -21.22
CA TRP A 290 17.65 1.70 -19.95
C TRP A 290 18.30 3.09 -20.01
N GLU A 291 18.95 3.47 -21.12
CA GLU A 291 19.80 4.68 -21.19
C GLU A 291 19.03 6.02 -21.21
N ASP A 292 17.71 6.02 -21.49
CA ASP A 292 16.87 7.22 -21.67
C ASP A 292 15.62 7.25 -20.77
N VAL A 293 15.75 6.82 -19.52
CA VAL A 293 14.60 6.72 -18.61
C VAL A 293 14.17 8.10 -18.08
N GLU A 294 13.02 8.61 -18.55
CA GLU A 294 12.45 9.92 -18.16
C GLU A 294 11.59 9.90 -16.87
N ASN A 295 11.33 8.73 -16.26
CA ASN A 295 10.44 8.59 -15.10
C ASN A 295 11.03 7.62 -14.06
N ASP A 296 10.50 7.61 -12.82
CA ASP A 296 10.85 6.63 -11.79
C ASP A 296 10.37 5.21 -12.21
N VAL A 297 11.20 4.54 -13.00
CA VAL A 297 10.92 3.19 -13.54
C VAL A 297 10.95 2.13 -12.45
N LEU A 298 11.73 2.35 -11.39
CA LEU A 298 11.83 1.41 -10.28
C LEU A 298 10.58 1.38 -9.41
N LYS A 299 9.92 2.52 -9.24
CA LYS A 299 8.57 2.56 -8.69
C LYS A 299 7.62 1.64 -9.47
N ILE A 300 7.62 1.72 -10.80
CA ILE A 300 6.71 0.92 -11.62
C ILE A 300 7.03 -0.57 -11.50
N LEU A 301 8.33 -0.92 -11.49
CA LEU A 301 8.76 -2.29 -11.26
C LEU A 301 8.22 -2.82 -9.92
N TYR A 302 8.41 -2.06 -8.83
CA TYR A 302 7.89 -2.41 -7.51
C TYR A 302 6.36 -2.59 -7.52
N GLU A 303 5.61 -1.64 -8.07
CA GLU A 303 4.14 -1.70 -8.13
C GLU A 303 3.60 -2.82 -9.02
N SER A 304 4.40 -3.28 -10.00
CA SER A 304 4.04 -4.39 -10.90
C SER A 304 4.23 -5.76 -10.27
N VAL A 305 5.12 -5.87 -9.28
CA VAL A 305 5.43 -7.11 -8.58
C VAL A 305 4.65 -7.22 -7.26
N ILE A 306 4.60 -6.15 -6.46
CA ILE A 306 3.95 -6.17 -5.14
C ILE A 306 2.47 -5.77 -5.26
N PRO A 307 1.52 -6.67 -4.94
CA PRO A 307 0.09 -6.40 -5.01
C PRO A 307 -0.37 -5.19 -4.19
N VAL A 308 -1.46 -4.57 -4.64
CA VAL A 308 -2.04 -3.40 -3.96
C VAL A 308 -2.43 -3.73 -2.52
N GLU A 309 -2.98 -4.91 -2.26
CA GLU A 309 -3.39 -5.33 -0.92
C GLU A 309 -2.20 -5.43 0.05
N GLU A 310 -1.04 -5.91 -0.43
CA GLU A 310 0.19 -5.98 0.35
C GLU A 310 0.71 -4.57 0.65
N ARG A 311 0.82 -3.70 -0.35
CA ARG A 311 1.22 -2.29 -0.17
C ARG A 311 0.28 -1.52 0.76
N GLU A 312 -1.04 -1.70 0.62
CA GLU A 312 -2.04 -1.10 1.51
C GLU A 312 -1.91 -1.61 2.95
N SER A 313 -1.55 -2.87 3.15
CA SER A 313 -1.31 -3.44 4.48
C SER A 313 -0.06 -2.85 5.15
N LEU A 314 0.95 -2.52 4.34
CA LEU A 314 2.16 -1.79 4.73
C LEU A 314 1.92 -0.27 4.84
N GLY A 315 0.79 0.25 4.36
CA GLY A 315 0.50 1.69 4.36
C GLY A 315 1.38 2.48 3.38
N GLU A 316 1.92 1.80 2.36
CA GLU A 316 2.77 2.36 1.32
C GLU A 316 1.94 2.90 0.17
N TYR A 317 2.09 4.19 -0.11
CA TYR A 317 1.42 4.88 -1.20
C TYR A 317 2.42 5.71 -1.98
N TYR A 318 2.71 5.31 -3.21
CA TYR A 318 3.67 6.02 -4.03
C TYR A 318 3.07 7.29 -4.63
N THR A 319 3.87 8.36 -4.62
CA THR A 319 3.45 9.67 -5.13
C THR A 319 3.56 9.69 -6.66
N PRO A 320 2.54 10.19 -7.40
CA PRO A 320 2.66 10.32 -8.85
C PRO A 320 3.70 11.39 -9.24
N ASP A 321 4.40 11.16 -10.34
CA ASP A 321 5.56 11.94 -10.79
C ASP A 321 5.25 13.44 -10.88
N TRP A 322 4.15 13.80 -11.56
CA TRP A 322 3.72 15.19 -11.68
C TRP A 322 3.52 15.89 -10.35
N LEU A 323 3.04 15.18 -9.32
CA LEU A 323 2.75 15.78 -8.02
C LEU A 323 4.05 16.02 -7.25
N ALA A 324 4.96 15.04 -7.21
CA ALA A 324 6.26 15.20 -6.57
C ALA A 324 7.04 16.35 -7.21
N ASN A 325 7.07 16.40 -8.55
CA ASN A 325 7.69 17.47 -9.32
C ASN A 325 7.16 18.86 -8.92
N ARG A 326 5.83 19.01 -8.80
CA ARG A 326 5.21 20.29 -8.43
C ARG A 326 5.46 20.68 -6.99
N VAL A 327 5.42 19.73 -6.05
CA VAL A 327 5.70 20.00 -4.64
C VAL A 327 7.15 20.46 -4.45
N VAL A 328 8.12 19.79 -5.10
CA VAL A 328 9.53 20.21 -5.05
C VAL A 328 9.70 21.62 -5.64
N ALA A 329 9.19 21.86 -6.85
CA ALA A 329 9.35 23.13 -7.55
C ALA A 329 8.73 24.33 -6.80
N ASP A 330 7.64 24.09 -6.05
CA ASP A 330 6.94 25.13 -5.28
C ASP A 330 7.53 25.33 -3.87
N THR A 331 8.23 24.33 -3.33
CA THR A 331 8.83 24.38 -1.99
C THR A 331 10.29 24.87 -2.01
N VAL A 332 11.05 24.51 -3.05
CA VAL A 332 12.48 24.79 -3.18
C VAL A 332 12.69 25.96 -4.14
N ALA A 333 12.68 27.18 -3.62
CA ALA A 333 12.81 28.40 -4.42
C ALA A 333 14.24 28.68 -4.92
N ASP A 334 15.25 28.32 -4.11
CA ASP A 334 16.67 28.47 -4.44
C ASP A 334 17.38 27.11 -4.29
N PRO A 335 17.41 26.28 -5.35
CA PRO A 335 17.94 24.92 -5.27
C PRO A 335 19.42 24.86 -4.87
N LEU A 336 20.24 25.82 -5.30
CA LEU A 336 21.69 25.80 -5.09
C LEU A 336 22.10 26.01 -3.64
N THR A 337 21.25 26.65 -2.83
CA THR A 337 21.50 26.84 -1.40
C THR A 337 20.64 25.92 -0.52
N ALA A 338 19.65 25.25 -1.12
CA ALA A 338 18.75 24.37 -0.42
C ALA A 338 19.42 23.03 -0.09
N ARG A 339 19.32 22.63 1.18
CA ARG A 339 19.44 21.23 1.62
C ARG A 339 18.04 20.66 1.80
N VAL A 340 17.68 19.65 1.02
CA VAL A 340 16.36 19.03 0.94
C VAL A 340 16.44 17.61 1.50
N ALA A 341 15.51 17.23 2.37
CA ALA A 341 15.36 15.83 2.79
C ALA A 341 13.96 15.29 2.49
N ASP A 342 13.90 14.02 2.08
CA ASP A 342 12.69 13.21 2.19
C ASP A 342 12.84 12.15 3.29
N PRO A 343 12.14 12.29 4.43
CA PRO A 343 12.24 11.39 5.58
C PRO A 343 11.48 10.06 5.43
N SER A 344 10.76 9.84 4.32
CA SER A 344 10.09 8.59 3.97
C SER A 344 10.06 8.44 2.46
N CYS A 345 11.25 8.31 1.87
CA CYS A 345 11.45 8.56 0.45
C CYS A 345 10.86 7.50 -0.48
N GLY A 346 10.45 6.33 0.03
CA GLY A 346 10.00 5.22 -0.79
C GLY A 346 11.06 4.88 -1.83
N SER A 347 10.64 4.70 -3.09
CA SER A 347 11.52 4.46 -4.26
C SER A 347 12.25 5.72 -4.76
N GLY A 348 12.13 6.85 -4.07
CA GLY A 348 12.91 8.05 -4.35
C GLY A 348 12.26 9.04 -5.33
N THR A 349 10.96 9.00 -5.59
CA THR A 349 10.31 9.92 -6.55
C THR A 349 10.53 11.41 -6.20
N PHE A 350 10.43 11.80 -4.93
CA PHE A 350 10.75 13.17 -4.51
C PHE A 350 12.24 13.50 -4.65
N LEU A 351 13.12 12.53 -4.35
CA LEU A 351 14.56 12.67 -4.50
C LEU A 351 14.93 12.89 -5.97
N PHE A 352 14.34 12.13 -6.89
CA PHE A 352 14.54 12.30 -8.34
C PHE A 352 14.31 13.74 -8.78
N HIS A 353 13.16 14.31 -8.40
CA HIS A 353 12.82 15.70 -8.75
C HIS A 353 13.68 16.73 -8.03
N ALA A 354 14.05 16.50 -6.77
CA ALA A 354 14.95 17.38 -6.03
C ALA A 354 16.36 17.41 -6.62
N VAL A 355 16.91 16.24 -6.99
CA VAL A 355 18.20 16.11 -7.67
C VAL A 355 18.18 16.82 -9.01
N ARG A 356 17.18 16.55 -9.87
CA ARG A 356 17.04 17.22 -11.17
C ARG A 356 16.90 18.74 -11.04
N THR A 357 16.09 19.20 -10.09
CA THR A 357 15.92 20.64 -9.82
C THR A 357 17.24 21.31 -9.41
N TYR A 358 18.06 20.65 -8.59
CA TYR A 358 19.39 21.14 -8.24
C TYR A 358 20.33 21.18 -9.46
N LEU A 359 20.41 20.09 -10.21
CA LEU A 359 21.31 19.96 -11.36
C LEU A 359 20.99 20.97 -12.46
N ASP A 360 19.70 21.18 -12.76
CA ASP A 360 19.25 22.18 -13.72
C ASP A 360 19.64 23.60 -13.29
N ALA A 361 19.52 23.90 -11.99
CA ALA A 361 19.96 25.19 -11.44
C ALA A 361 21.48 25.37 -11.48
N ALA A 362 22.24 24.30 -11.23
CA ALA A 362 23.71 24.33 -11.24
C ALA A 362 24.24 24.57 -12.65
N GLU A 363 23.66 23.88 -13.64
CA GLU A 363 23.98 24.08 -15.05
C GLU A 363 23.62 25.51 -15.50
N ALA A 364 22.45 26.03 -15.11
CA ALA A 364 22.07 27.41 -15.40
C ALA A 364 22.99 28.45 -14.74
N ALA A 365 23.60 28.12 -13.60
CA ALA A 365 24.59 28.95 -12.91
C ALA A 365 26.03 28.76 -13.44
N GLY A 366 26.24 27.85 -14.41
CA GLY A 366 27.54 27.63 -15.05
C GLY A 366 28.49 26.70 -14.30
N PHE A 367 27.98 25.89 -13.37
CA PHE A 367 28.76 24.82 -12.73
C PHE A 367 29.10 23.76 -13.77
N SER A 368 30.26 23.08 -13.62
CA SER A 368 30.57 21.95 -14.49
C SER A 368 29.67 20.75 -14.16
N ALA A 369 29.47 19.88 -15.14
CA ALA A 369 28.61 18.70 -15.01
C ALA A 369 29.07 17.75 -13.89
N GLY A 370 30.39 17.52 -13.75
CA GLY A 370 30.93 16.67 -12.70
C GLY A 370 30.91 17.33 -11.33
N GLN A 371 31.16 18.64 -11.24
CA GLN A 371 31.01 19.38 -9.98
C GLN A 371 29.55 19.33 -9.50
N ALA A 372 28.58 19.61 -10.37
CA ALA A 372 27.16 19.56 -10.02
C ALA A 372 26.73 18.16 -9.54
N ALA A 373 27.27 17.10 -10.14
CA ALA A 373 27.03 15.72 -9.72
C ALA A 373 27.58 15.40 -8.32
N THR A 374 28.73 15.97 -7.96
CA THR A 374 29.31 15.81 -6.61
C THR A 374 28.57 16.67 -5.58
N ASP A 375 28.27 17.93 -5.91
CA ASP A 375 27.66 18.85 -4.97
C ASP A 375 26.22 18.41 -4.61
N VAL A 376 25.43 17.87 -5.55
CA VAL A 376 24.04 17.46 -5.27
C VAL A 376 23.91 16.42 -4.15
N CYS A 377 24.91 15.54 -3.96
CA CYS A 377 24.97 14.57 -2.87
C CYS A 377 25.02 15.23 -1.47
N GLY A 378 25.47 16.48 -1.36
CA GLY A 378 25.42 17.27 -0.12
C GLY A 378 24.11 18.03 0.10
N HIS A 379 23.29 18.14 -0.96
CA HIS A 379 22.10 18.97 -1.01
C HIS A 379 20.79 18.19 -0.95
N VAL A 380 20.73 16.95 -1.42
CA VAL A 380 19.49 16.16 -1.43
C VAL A 380 19.72 14.85 -0.70
N VAL A 381 18.98 14.59 0.38
CA VAL A 381 19.11 13.38 1.22
C VAL A 381 17.78 12.63 1.34
N GLY A 382 17.82 11.31 1.41
CA GLY A 382 16.64 10.46 1.60
C GLY A 382 16.81 9.48 2.75
N MET A 383 15.71 9.12 3.39
CA MET A 383 15.65 7.95 4.26
C MET A 383 14.32 7.23 4.12
N ASP A 384 14.37 5.92 4.26
CA ASP A 384 13.19 5.08 4.36
C ASP A 384 13.46 3.92 5.33
N VAL A 385 12.41 3.36 5.90
CA VAL A 385 12.52 2.23 6.84
C VAL A 385 12.44 0.89 6.12
N HIS A 386 11.97 0.87 4.86
CA HIS A 386 11.88 -0.33 4.05
C HIS A 386 13.17 -0.54 3.23
N PRO A 387 13.90 -1.67 3.41
CA PRO A 387 15.19 -1.89 2.75
C PRO A 387 15.10 -1.91 1.22
N VAL A 388 14.09 -2.57 0.65
CA VAL A 388 13.87 -2.55 -0.81
C VAL A 388 13.69 -1.13 -1.33
N SER A 389 12.81 -0.32 -0.72
CA SER A 389 12.58 1.08 -1.08
C SER A 389 13.87 1.90 -1.10
N VAL A 390 14.75 1.72 -0.11
CA VAL A 390 16.06 2.38 -0.06
C VAL A 390 16.94 2.00 -1.24
N THR A 391 17.04 0.71 -1.58
CA THR A 391 17.83 0.27 -2.74
C THR A 391 17.27 0.84 -4.04
N LEU A 392 15.94 0.83 -4.22
CA LEU A 392 15.30 1.46 -5.39
C LEU A 392 15.58 2.97 -5.42
N ALA A 393 15.45 3.67 -4.30
CA ALA A 393 15.72 5.11 -4.21
C ALA A 393 17.17 5.49 -4.51
N ARG A 394 18.15 4.64 -4.14
CA ARG A 394 19.56 4.84 -4.48
C ARG A 394 19.79 4.78 -5.99
N VAL A 395 19.20 3.78 -6.65
CA VAL A 395 19.29 3.66 -8.11
C VAL A 395 18.52 4.80 -8.79
N THR A 396 17.33 5.16 -8.31
CA THR A 396 16.57 6.32 -8.80
C THR A 396 17.36 7.63 -8.67
N TYR A 397 18.09 7.82 -7.58
CA TYR A 397 18.99 8.97 -7.38
C TYR A 397 20.10 8.99 -8.44
N LEU A 398 20.74 7.85 -8.69
CA LEU A 398 21.79 7.72 -9.71
C LEU A 398 21.25 8.04 -11.12
N LEU A 399 20.07 7.51 -11.46
CA LEU A 399 19.36 7.82 -12.70
C LEU A 399 19.01 9.31 -12.81
N ALA A 400 18.71 9.97 -11.69
CA ALA A 400 18.47 11.42 -11.64
C ALA A 400 19.75 12.25 -11.86
N ILE A 401 20.95 11.73 -11.60
CA ILE A 401 22.20 12.39 -11.98
C ILE A 401 22.43 12.26 -13.49
N GLY A 402 22.26 11.03 -14.00
CA GLY A 402 22.38 10.69 -15.42
C GLY A 402 23.82 10.39 -15.87
N LYS A 403 23.92 9.53 -16.88
CA LYS A 403 25.18 8.95 -17.40
C LYS A 403 26.24 9.99 -17.77
N ASP A 404 25.85 11.08 -18.43
CA ASP A 404 26.80 12.11 -18.88
C ASP A 404 27.51 12.82 -17.72
N ARG A 405 26.78 13.11 -16.64
CA ARG A 405 27.33 13.76 -15.45
C ARG A 405 28.20 12.79 -14.63
N LEU A 406 27.80 11.51 -14.58
CA LEU A 406 28.56 10.45 -13.89
C LEU A 406 29.89 10.14 -14.58
N ASN A 407 29.94 10.21 -15.91
CA ASN A 407 31.15 9.97 -16.69
C ASN A 407 32.00 11.22 -16.94
N HIS A 408 31.62 12.37 -16.37
CA HIS A 408 32.33 13.61 -16.61
C HIS A 408 33.73 13.60 -15.98
N ALA A 409 34.73 14.14 -16.70
CA ALA A 409 36.14 14.00 -16.35
C ALA A 409 36.56 14.70 -15.04
N ASP A 410 35.81 15.72 -14.60
CA ASP A 410 36.06 16.44 -13.36
C ASP A 410 35.16 16.00 -12.19
N ARG A 411 34.38 14.92 -12.36
CA ARG A 411 33.52 14.38 -11.29
C ARG A 411 34.39 13.85 -10.15
N GLY A 412 34.11 14.33 -8.94
CA GLY A 412 34.71 13.82 -7.71
C GLY A 412 34.07 12.51 -7.23
N GLU A 413 34.48 12.08 -6.04
CA GLU A 413 33.85 10.95 -5.33
C GLU A 413 32.35 11.23 -5.10
N LEU A 414 31.50 10.23 -5.35
CA LEU A 414 30.06 10.31 -5.07
C LEU A 414 29.68 9.39 -3.92
N ASN A 415 28.89 9.90 -2.98
CA ASN A 415 28.28 9.12 -1.92
C ASN A 415 26.76 9.36 -1.99
N ILE A 416 25.99 8.39 -2.46
CA ILE A 416 24.55 8.55 -2.64
C ILE A 416 23.88 8.60 -1.26
N PRO A 417 23.24 9.73 -0.89
CA PRO A 417 22.81 10.00 0.47
C PRO A 417 21.39 9.47 0.73
N VAL A 418 21.19 8.17 0.54
CA VAL A 418 19.90 7.51 0.79
C VAL A 418 20.10 6.36 1.78
N TYR A 419 19.41 6.44 2.92
CA TYR A 419 19.70 5.61 4.09
C TYR A 419 18.50 4.80 4.56
N LEU A 420 18.77 3.57 5.01
CA LEU A 420 17.79 2.76 5.71
C LEU A 420 17.71 3.20 7.18
N GLY A 421 16.54 3.62 7.64
CA GLY A 421 16.39 4.05 9.03
C GLY A 421 14.98 4.46 9.42
N ASP A 422 14.69 4.32 10.72
CA ASP A 422 13.46 4.83 11.30
C ASP A 422 13.54 6.35 11.49
N SER A 423 12.88 7.08 10.59
CA SER A 423 12.89 8.54 10.59
C SER A 423 12.16 9.18 11.77
N ILE A 424 11.26 8.46 12.47
CA ILE A 424 10.56 8.99 13.64
C ILE A 424 11.19 8.56 14.97
N GLN A 425 12.08 7.57 14.92
CA GLN A 425 12.83 7.03 16.06
C GLN A 425 11.88 6.53 17.16
N TRP A 426 11.03 5.54 16.83
CA TRP A 426 10.00 4.93 17.69
C TRP A 426 10.56 4.47 19.03
N GLU A 427 11.60 3.66 18.92
CA GLU A 427 12.46 3.22 19.99
C GLU A 427 13.45 4.37 20.17
N GLN A 428 13.06 5.43 20.90
CA GLN A 428 14.07 6.37 21.38
C GLN A 428 15.09 5.55 22.16
N PRO A 429 16.29 5.33 21.64
CA PRO A 429 17.21 4.42 22.26
C PRO A 429 17.90 5.27 23.29
N THR A 430 17.39 5.23 24.52
CA THR A 430 18.13 5.59 25.73
C THR A 430 19.49 4.87 25.81
N ASP A 431 19.75 3.88 24.94
CA ASP A 431 20.97 3.08 24.84
C ASP A 431 21.92 3.44 23.66
N LEU A 432 21.49 4.24 22.66
CA LEU A 432 22.36 4.60 21.52
C LEU A 432 23.21 5.84 21.76
N LEU A 433 22.95 6.62 22.81
CA LEU A 433 23.83 7.68 23.28
C LEU A 433 23.85 7.59 24.80
N SER A 434 24.71 6.73 25.33
CA SER A 434 25.02 6.78 26.75
C SER A 434 25.68 8.12 27.06
N GLY A 435 25.49 8.67 28.27
CA GLY A 435 26.04 9.97 28.69
C GLY A 435 27.57 10.05 28.70
N ASP A 436 28.26 8.98 28.27
CA ASP A 436 29.70 8.84 28.08
C ASP A 436 30.15 9.06 26.61
N GLY A 437 29.24 9.37 25.68
CA GLY A 437 29.58 9.67 24.28
C GLY A 437 29.84 8.43 23.41
N VAL A 438 29.26 7.28 23.76
CA VAL A 438 29.34 6.03 22.97
C VAL A 438 27.97 5.63 22.44
N VAL A 439 27.96 5.10 21.22
CA VAL A 439 26.79 4.59 20.50
C VAL A 439 26.82 3.07 20.45
N SER A 440 25.81 2.40 21.04
CA SER A 440 25.74 0.93 21.15
C SER A 440 24.64 0.34 20.26
N VAL A 441 25.00 -0.61 19.38
CA VAL A 441 24.07 -1.35 18.51
C VAL A 441 24.02 -2.80 18.96
N SER A 442 22.84 -3.26 19.41
CA SER A 442 22.72 -4.61 19.96
C SER A 442 22.70 -5.72 18.92
N THR A 443 23.45 -6.78 19.19
CA THR A 443 23.67 -7.94 18.31
C THR A 443 22.97 -9.23 18.78
N GLY A 444 22.35 -9.23 19.98
CA GLY A 444 21.67 -10.38 20.60
C GLY A 444 20.28 -10.10 21.19
N GLY A 445 19.48 -11.15 21.47
CA GLY A 445 18.24 -11.06 22.28
C GLY A 445 17.10 -12.04 21.93
N ASP A 446 16.09 -12.17 22.81
CA ASP A 446 14.83 -12.93 22.67
C ASP A 446 13.93 -12.48 21.48
N HIS A 447 14.41 -11.50 20.70
CA HIS A 447 13.72 -10.86 19.58
C HIS A 447 13.90 -11.61 18.24
N PHE A 448 14.81 -12.59 18.18
CA PHE A 448 15.06 -13.42 16.98
C PHE A 448 14.16 -14.66 16.90
N GLY A 449 13.15 -14.75 17.76
CA GLY A 449 12.23 -15.89 17.84
C GLY A 449 12.80 -17.04 18.69
N PRO A 450 11.94 -17.90 19.26
CA PRO A 450 12.35 -18.98 20.16
C PRO A 450 13.22 -20.07 19.48
N ASP A 451 13.27 -20.10 18.15
CA ASP A 451 14.02 -21.09 17.37
C ASP A 451 15.44 -20.62 16.97
N ALA A 452 15.76 -19.33 17.13
CA ALA A 452 17.10 -18.79 16.97
C ALA A 452 17.91 -19.02 18.25
N GLY A 453 18.42 -20.25 18.39
CA GLY A 453 19.02 -20.79 19.61
C GLY A 453 19.80 -19.81 20.50
N GLY A 454 19.33 -19.71 21.75
CA GLY A 454 20.10 -19.50 22.99
C GLY A 454 21.18 -18.41 23.05
N THR A 455 20.89 -17.34 23.81
CA THR A 455 21.72 -16.66 24.83
C THR A 455 23.27 -16.76 24.82
N LEU A 456 23.94 -16.85 23.68
CA LEU A 456 25.40 -17.08 23.65
C LEU A 456 26.27 -15.90 23.24
N PHE A 457 25.73 -14.77 22.76
CA PHE A 457 26.54 -13.55 22.54
C PHE A 457 25.76 -12.29 22.89
N ALA A 458 26.18 -11.63 23.97
CA ALA A 458 25.58 -10.41 24.52
C ALA A 458 26.54 -9.20 24.40
N ASP A 459 27.30 -9.13 23.30
CA ASP A 459 28.26 -8.05 23.08
C ASP A 459 27.77 -7.13 21.96
N ASP A 460 27.36 -5.91 22.32
CA ASP A 460 26.92 -4.87 21.39
C ASP A 460 28.10 -4.31 20.56
N LEU A 461 27.82 -3.87 19.32
CA LEU A 461 28.76 -3.10 18.51
C LEU A 461 28.78 -1.65 19.00
N ARG A 462 29.96 -1.11 19.34
CA ARG A 462 30.10 0.21 19.98
C ARG A 462 30.88 1.20 19.11
N PHE A 463 30.41 2.44 18.99
CA PHE A 463 31.10 3.48 18.21
C PHE A 463 31.20 4.77 19.02
N PRO A 464 32.37 5.42 19.05
CA PRO A 464 32.49 6.73 19.70
C PRO A 464 31.69 7.79 18.94
N ALA A 465 31.04 8.72 19.65
CA ALA A 465 30.23 9.76 19.01
C ALA A 465 31.06 10.69 18.10
N SER A 466 32.35 10.86 18.38
CA SER A 466 33.29 11.66 17.57
C SER A 466 33.43 11.17 16.14
N VAL A 467 33.32 9.85 15.89
CA VAL A 467 33.39 9.32 14.52
C VAL A 467 32.10 9.49 13.75
N LEU A 468 31.03 9.98 14.40
CA LEU A 468 29.73 10.21 13.78
C LEU A 468 29.58 11.61 13.18
N GLU A 469 30.50 12.54 13.45
CA GLU A 469 30.42 13.93 12.96
C GLU A 469 30.30 14.00 11.43
N ASP A 470 31.03 13.14 10.72
CA ASP A 470 30.97 13.01 9.26
C ASP A 470 30.37 11.65 8.89
N ALA A 471 29.17 11.69 8.33
CA ALA A 471 28.46 10.50 7.90
C ALA A 471 29.27 9.68 6.87
N ALA A 472 29.77 10.29 5.81
CA ALA A 472 30.51 9.59 4.77
C ALA A 472 31.77 8.93 5.35
N LYS A 473 32.52 9.66 6.19
CA LYS A 473 33.70 9.15 6.90
C LYS A 473 33.36 7.98 7.82
N PHE A 474 32.27 8.06 8.57
CA PHE A 474 31.78 6.95 9.42
C PHE A 474 31.44 5.71 8.60
N GLY A 475 30.77 5.88 7.46
CA GLY A 475 30.39 4.78 6.59
C GLY A 475 31.62 3.99 6.13
N ARG A 476 32.64 4.71 5.65
CA ARG A 476 33.93 4.13 5.26
C ARG A 476 34.68 3.49 6.43
N LEU A 477 34.60 4.06 7.63
CA LEU A 477 35.20 3.47 8.83
C LEU A 477 34.59 2.11 9.14
N VAL A 478 33.25 2.02 9.15
CA VAL A 478 32.54 0.76 9.38
C VAL A 478 32.89 -0.26 8.28
N SER A 479 32.89 0.13 7.00
CA SER A 479 33.27 -0.77 5.91
C SER A 479 34.70 -1.30 6.05
N ALA A 480 35.67 -0.41 6.34
CA ALA A 480 37.06 -0.82 6.55
C ALA A 480 37.23 -1.78 7.75
N MET A 481 36.42 -1.59 8.81
CA MET A 481 36.40 -2.49 9.97
C MET A 481 35.77 -3.85 9.63
N SER A 482 34.66 -3.87 8.88
CA SER A 482 34.03 -5.11 8.38
C SER A 482 35.00 -5.89 7.48
N ASP A 483 35.66 -5.22 6.52
CA ASP A 483 36.66 -5.85 5.66
C ASP A 483 37.84 -6.43 6.46
N ALA A 484 38.28 -5.71 7.49
CA ALA A 484 39.33 -6.18 8.38
C ALA A 484 38.86 -7.37 9.25
N ALA A 485 37.58 -7.46 9.58
CA ALA A 485 37.03 -8.60 10.32
C ALA A 485 37.10 -9.90 9.48
N LEU A 486 36.88 -9.81 8.16
CA LEU A 486 36.92 -10.93 7.20
C LEU A 486 38.32 -11.51 6.93
N ASP A 487 39.39 -10.93 7.52
CA ASP A 487 40.77 -11.46 7.44
C ASP A 487 40.84 -12.96 7.85
N VAL A 488 39.91 -13.42 8.69
CA VAL A 488 39.83 -14.82 9.14
C VAL A 488 39.34 -15.79 8.06
N GLU A 489 38.40 -15.40 7.19
CA GLU A 489 37.93 -16.28 6.10
C GLU A 489 38.96 -16.42 4.98
N ARG A 490 39.68 -15.34 4.65
CA ARG A 490 40.85 -15.40 3.73
C ARG A 490 41.91 -16.40 4.22
N TYR A 491 41.94 -16.68 5.53
CA TYR A 491 42.82 -17.67 6.14
C TYR A 491 42.28 -19.11 6.03
N LYS A 492 40.96 -19.34 6.03
CA LYS A 492 40.36 -20.70 5.90
C LYS A 492 40.61 -21.33 4.51
N HIS A 493 40.77 -20.53 3.46
CA HIS A 493 41.00 -21.01 2.09
C HIS A 493 42.48 -21.19 1.69
N ARG A 494 43.45 -20.93 2.59
CA ARG A 494 44.87 -21.23 2.34
C ARG A 494 45.30 -22.52 3.04
N GLU A 495 45.97 -23.39 2.30
CA GLU A 495 46.30 -24.76 2.70
C GLU A 495 46.94 -24.92 4.08
N ARG A 496 46.57 -26.05 4.70
CA ARG A 496 46.65 -26.42 6.11
C ARG A 496 48.05 -26.85 6.59
N THR A 497 49.11 -26.28 6.04
CA THR A 497 50.49 -26.81 6.21
C THR A 497 51.55 -25.83 6.71
N GLN A 498 51.17 -24.66 7.23
CA GLN A 498 52.05 -23.86 8.08
C GLN A 498 51.29 -23.28 9.27
N ARG A 499 51.79 -23.55 10.49
CA ARG A 499 51.50 -22.73 11.66
C ARG A 499 52.04 -21.33 11.37
N GLU A 500 51.22 -20.29 11.46
CA GLU A 500 51.49 -19.00 12.14
C GLU A 500 50.74 -17.78 11.54
N PHE A 501 50.29 -16.90 12.46
CA PHE A 501 49.77 -15.52 12.33
C PHE A 501 48.28 -15.28 12.00
N LYS A 502 47.39 -15.43 13.00
CA LYS A 502 46.17 -14.59 13.12
C LYS A 502 46.66 -13.16 13.40
N ARG A 503 46.45 -12.20 12.49
CA ARG A 503 46.75 -10.79 12.78
C ARG A 503 45.93 -10.38 14.00
N SER A 504 46.59 -9.75 14.99
CA SER A 504 45.89 -9.27 16.20
C SER A 504 44.94 -8.13 15.83
N ASN A 505 43.88 -7.92 16.61
CA ASN A 505 42.94 -6.80 16.38
C ASN A 505 43.71 -5.47 16.30
N LYS A 506 44.74 -5.31 17.11
CA LYS A 506 45.62 -4.13 17.09
C LYS A 506 46.33 -3.94 15.74
N MET A 507 46.84 -5.01 15.12
CA MET A 507 47.51 -4.92 13.81
C MET A 507 46.54 -4.61 12.67
N LEU A 508 45.29 -5.08 12.76
CA LEU A 508 44.25 -4.80 11.77
C LEU A 508 43.67 -3.38 11.94
N LEU A 509 43.55 -2.91 13.17
CA LEU A 509 42.96 -1.61 13.48
C LEU A 509 43.93 -0.44 13.24
N ALA A 510 45.24 -0.60 13.47
CA ALA A 510 46.21 0.50 13.34
C ALA A 510 46.19 1.23 11.98
N PRO A 511 46.15 0.52 10.81
CA PRO A 511 45.98 1.18 9.52
C PRO A 511 44.67 1.96 9.38
N ILE A 512 43.58 1.42 9.94
CA ILE A 512 42.25 2.05 9.93
C ILE A 512 42.28 3.33 10.74
N LEU A 513 42.79 3.30 11.98
CA LEU A 513 42.89 4.50 12.82
C LEU A 513 43.69 5.60 12.14
N LYS A 514 44.82 5.24 11.50
CA LYS A 514 45.62 6.19 10.73
C LYS A 514 44.87 6.77 9.53
N MET A 515 44.12 5.95 8.80
CA MET A 515 43.34 6.38 7.63
C MET A 515 42.21 7.35 7.99
N PHE A 516 41.66 7.25 9.21
CA PHE A 516 40.57 8.08 9.69
C PHE A 516 41.00 9.19 10.68
N ASP A 517 42.30 9.46 10.80
CA ASP A 517 42.88 10.46 11.70
C ASP A 517 42.52 10.26 13.19
N ILE A 518 42.36 9.01 13.63
CA ILE A 518 42.08 8.64 15.02
C ILE A 518 43.39 8.34 15.73
N THR A 519 43.64 9.02 16.86
CA THR A 519 44.90 8.86 17.62
C THR A 519 44.96 7.50 18.31
N GLU A 520 46.03 6.72 18.07
CA GLU A 520 46.24 5.44 18.77
C GLU A 520 46.31 5.63 20.29
N GLY A 521 45.62 4.77 21.05
CA GLY A 521 45.54 4.85 22.51
C GLY A 521 44.60 5.92 23.06
N SER A 522 43.85 6.62 22.20
CA SER A 522 42.70 7.43 22.62
C SER A 522 41.52 6.55 23.09
N ALA A 523 40.58 7.14 23.83
CA ALA A 523 39.34 6.47 24.22
C ALA A 523 38.57 5.94 22.99
N ASP A 524 38.53 6.72 21.90
CA ASP A 524 37.89 6.34 20.64
C ASP A 524 38.53 5.08 20.04
N ALA A 525 39.87 5.02 20.03
CA ALA A 525 40.60 3.87 19.53
C ALA A 525 40.36 2.60 20.38
N GLU A 526 40.19 2.74 21.69
CA GLU A 526 39.84 1.62 22.59
C GLU A 526 38.43 1.08 22.32
N VAL A 527 37.45 1.96 22.13
CA VAL A 527 36.07 1.57 21.76
C VAL A 527 36.07 0.84 20.42
N LEU A 528 36.74 1.37 19.40
CA LEU A 528 36.82 0.72 18.08
C LEU A 528 37.57 -0.63 18.13
N ALA A 529 38.52 -0.81 19.04
CA ALA A 529 39.20 -2.10 19.23
C ALA A 529 38.28 -3.18 19.81
N VAL A 530 37.40 -2.82 20.74
CA VAL A 530 36.36 -3.72 21.25
C VAL A 530 35.38 -4.07 20.12
N THR A 531 34.95 -3.08 19.35
CA THR A 531 33.98 -3.30 18.26
C THR A 531 34.54 -4.17 17.15
N LEU A 532 35.81 -3.99 16.75
CA LEU A 532 36.46 -4.90 15.81
C LEU A 532 36.55 -6.34 16.38
N ALA A 533 36.71 -6.50 17.69
CA ALA A 533 36.71 -7.82 18.31
C ALA A 533 35.34 -8.50 18.21
N VAL A 534 34.26 -7.76 18.44
CA VAL A 534 32.88 -8.23 18.31
C VAL A 534 32.57 -8.60 16.85
N MET A 535 32.90 -7.74 15.87
CA MET A 535 32.74 -8.05 14.44
C MET A 535 33.47 -9.36 14.07
N ARG A 536 34.71 -9.54 14.52
CA ARG A 536 35.44 -10.80 14.29
C ARG A 536 34.77 -12.02 14.94
N GLY A 537 34.14 -11.86 16.10
CA GLY A 537 33.35 -12.92 16.72
C GLY A 537 32.15 -13.32 15.85
N LEU A 538 31.45 -12.34 15.29
CA LEU A 538 30.36 -12.56 14.35
C LEU A 538 30.82 -13.28 13.07
N VAL A 539 32.04 -12.99 12.57
CA VAL A 539 32.65 -13.73 11.43
C VAL A 539 32.91 -15.18 11.80
N ASP A 540 33.51 -15.40 12.97
CA ASP A 540 33.85 -16.75 13.45
C ASP A 540 32.58 -17.64 13.57
N ASP A 541 31.43 -17.04 13.85
CA ASP A 541 30.12 -17.69 13.94
C ASP A 541 29.33 -17.77 12.60
N GLY A 542 29.86 -17.23 11.50
CA GLY A 542 29.19 -17.19 10.19
C GLY A 542 28.02 -16.22 10.12
N ARG A 543 28.10 -15.08 10.83
CA ARG A 543 27.02 -14.10 11.00
C ARG A 543 27.43 -12.66 10.68
N ASP A 544 28.56 -12.39 10.01
CA ASP A 544 29.14 -11.02 9.96
C ASP A 544 28.67 -10.12 8.82
N HIS A 545 28.36 -10.67 7.63
CA HIS A 545 28.40 -9.85 6.41
C HIS A 545 27.29 -8.78 6.36
N ILE A 546 26.25 -8.88 7.20
CA ILE A 546 25.15 -7.92 7.27
C ILE A 546 25.32 -6.78 8.29
N TRP A 547 26.20 -6.91 9.29
CA TRP A 547 26.23 -5.96 10.41
C TRP A 547 26.83 -4.60 10.05
N GLY A 548 27.81 -4.58 9.14
CA GLY A 548 28.35 -3.32 8.61
C GLY A 548 27.24 -2.49 7.95
N TYR A 549 26.44 -3.12 7.10
CA TYR A 549 25.26 -2.51 6.49
C TYR A 549 24.25 -2.06 7.56
N TYR A 550 23.90 -2.92 8.51
CA TYR A 550 22.92 -2.61 9.56
C TYR A 550 23.33 -1.40 10.43
N VAL A 551 24.59 -1.34 10.86
CA VAL A 551 25.13 -0.25 11.69
C VAL A 551 25.16 1.07 10.92
N ARG A 552 25.67 1.06 9.67
CA ARG A 552 25.74 2.28 8.84
C ARG A 552 24.36 2.91 8.70
N ASN A 553 23.33 2.08 8.61
CA ASN A 553 21.96 2.51 8.40
C ASN A 553 21.28 3.01 9.69
N LEU A 554 21.44 2.33 10.83
CA LEU A 554 20.84 2.75 12.11
C LEU A 554 21.29 4.14 12.59
N ILE A 555 22.51 4.54 12.26
CA ILE A 555 23.12 5.76 12.80
C ILE A 555 22.78 7.02 11.99
N ARG A 556 22.31 6.87 10.74
CA ARG A 556 22.07 8.00 9.82
C ARG A 556 20.91 8.92 10.23
N PRO A 557 19.75 8.39 10.68
CA PRO A 557 18.70 9.24 11.24
C PRO A 557 19.19 10.05 12.45
N LEU A 558 20.06 9.47 13.27
CA LEU A 558 20.62 10.17 14.43
C LEU A 558 21.54 11.32 13.99
N TRP A 559 22.46 11.06 13.06
CA TRP A 559 23.35 12.09 12.51
C TRP A 559 22.60 13.27 11.88
N LEU A 560 21.56 13.01 11.09
CA LEU A 560 20.71 14.05 10.48
C LEU A 560 19.92 14.86 11.50
N SER A 561 19.70 14.32 12.71
CA SER A 561 18.99 15.02 13.77
C SER A 561 19.85 16.02 14.55
N LEU A 562 21.18 15.99 14.36
CA LEU A 562 22.09 16.94 14.98
C LEU A 562 21.86 18.35 14.42
N PRO A 563 21.86 19.41 15.26
CA PRO A 563 21.52 20.78 14.84
C PRO A 563 22.30 21.30 13.61
N GLU A 564 23.59 20.98 13.52
CA GLU A 564 24.49 21.33 12.42
C GLU A 564 24.15 20.62 11.10
N ASN A 565 23.50 19.47 11.17
CA ASN A 565 23.16 18.63 10.01
C ASN A 565 21.71 18.80 9.54
N GLN A 566 20.89 19.52 10.31
CA GLN A 566 19.50 19.80 9.93
C GLN A 566 19.39 20.46 8.55
N VAL A 567 18.39 20.02 7.80
CA VAL A 567 18.14 20.47 6.44
C VAL A 567 17.31 21.75 6.41
N THR A 568 17.28 22.38 5.25
CA THR A 568 16.56 23.64 5.02
C THR A 568 15.13 23.41 4.52
N HIS A 569 14.89 22.27 3.86
CA HIS A 569 13.60 21.91 3.27
C HIS A 569 13.27 20.45 3.59
N LEU A 570 12.02 20.19 3.97
CA LEU A 570 11.44 18.84 4.00
C LEU A 570 10.38 18.70 2.91
N VAL A 571 10.47 17.63 2.13
CA VAL A 571 9.44 17.23 1.17
C VAL A 571 9.15 15.75 1.34
N GLY A 572 7.96 15.27 0.94
CA GLY A 572 7.71 13.84 0.92
C GLY A 572 6.24 13.44 1.04
N ASN A 573 6.02 12.14 1.10
CA ASN A 573 4.71 11.54 1.40
C ASN A 573 4.82 10.61 2.63
N PRO A 574 4.47 11.08 3.84
CA PRO A 574 4.57 10.27 5.05
C PRO A 574 3.63 9.05 5.02
N PRO A 575 3.85 8.03 5.86
CA PRO A 575 3.04 6.82 5.89
C PRO A 575 1.60 7.08 6.39
N TRP A 576 0.59 6.58 5.66
CA TRP A 576 -0.83 6.75 6.00
C TRP A 576 -1.39 5.56 6.80
N LEU A 577 -0.72 5.23 7.90
CA LEU A 577 -1.09 4.10 8.76
C LEU A 577 -2.13 4.50 9.81
N ARG A 578 -3.35 3.96 9.72
CA ARG A 578 -4.42 4.21 10.71
C ARG A 578 -4.03 3.67 12.08
N TYR A 579 -4.40 4.40 13.13
CA TYR A 579 -4.16 4.00 14.52
C TYR A 579 -4.66 2.59 14.83
N SER A 580 -5.84 2.22 14.32
CA SER A 580 -6.44 0.88 14.53
C SER A 580 -5.68 -0.28 13.87
N LYS A 581 -4.70 0.02 13.00
CA LYS A 581 -3.88 -0.95 12.28
C LYS A 581 -2.48 -1.12 12.89
N MET A 582 -2.07 -0.22 13.80
CA MET A 582 -0.79 -0.29 14.52
C MET A 582 -0.77 -1.42 15.57
N THR A 583 0.42 -1.97 15.88
CA THR A 583 0.61 -2.92 17.00
C THR A 583 0.18 -2.30 18.33
N PRO A 584 -0.12 -3.12 19.36
CA PRO A 584 -0.27 -2.62 20.71
C PRO A 584 0.92 -1.78 21.23
N SER A 585 2.16 -2.12 20.85
CA SER A 585 3.36 -1.36 21.24
C SER A 585 3.42 -0.01 20.53
N MET A 586 3.34 0.01 19.20
CA MET A 586 3.28 1.24 18.39
C MET A 586 2.14 2.16 18.83
N GLN A 587 0.98 1.60 19.18
CA GLN A 587 -0.15 2.35 19.72
C GLN A 587 0.19 3.05 21.05
N LYS A 588 0.95 2.39 21.92
CA LYS A 588 1.42 2.97 23.19
C LYS A 588 2.44 4.09 22.92
N ASP A 589 3.41 3.84 22.04
CA ASP A 589 4.46 4.80 21.68
C ASP A 589 3.88 6.01 20.94
N TYR A 590 2.96 5.78 20.00
CA TYR A 590 2.21 6.82 19.29
C TYR A 590 1.50 7.74 20.28
N ARG A 591 0.75 7.18 21.25
CA ARG A 591 0.05 7.99 22.26
C ARG A 591 1.04 8.83 23.07
N ARG A 592 2.15 8.23 23.54
CA ARG A 592 3.19 8.94 24.29
C ARG A 592 3.73 10.12 23.49
N MET A 593 4.17 9.89 22.25
CA MET A 593 4.79 10.90 21.41
C MET A 593 3.81 11.98 20.95
N ALA A 594 2.58 11.59 20.62
CA ALA A 594 1.53 12.52 20.19
C ALA A 594 1.03 13.38 21.37
N GLN A 595 0.98 12.82 22.58
CA GLN A 595 0.60 13.55 23.78
C GLN A 595 1.66 14.58 24.17
N SER A 596 2.95 14.22 24.18
CA SER A 596 4.03 15.18 24.46
C SER A 596 4.07 16.32 23.44
N ARG A 597 3.61 16.06 22.21
CA ARG A 597 3.50 17.04 21.12
C ARG A 597 2.24 17.86 21.08
N HIS A 598 1.33 17.66 22.03
CA HIS A 598 0.04 18.32 22.10
C HIS A 598 -0.82 18.15 20.85
N ILE A 599 -0.56 17.14 20.01
CA ILE A 599 -1.31 16.88 18.77
C ILE A 599 -2.51 15.94 18.98
N LEU A 600 -2.70 15.42 20.20
CA LEU A 600 -3.90 14.66 20.56
C LEU A 600 -5.08 15.60 20.90
N SER A 601 -6.16 15.50 20.12
CA SER A 601 -7.40 16.26 20.36
C SER A 601 -8.19 15.73 21.56
N LYS A 602 -8.64 16.62 22.46
CA LYS A 602 -9.51 16.26 23.61
C LYS A 602 -10.89 15.80 23.10
N GLY A 603 -11.37 14.64 23.56
CA GLY A 603 -12.71 14.11 23.23
C GLY A 603 -12.85 13.46 21.84
N ALA A 604 -11.81 13.47 21.00
CA ALA A 604 -11.79 12.70 19.77
C ALA A 604 -11.38 11.24 20.04
N SER A 605 -11.98 10.28 19.33
CA SER A 605 -11.51 8.89 19.41
C SER A 605 -10.13 8.80 18.75
N VAL A 606 -9.09 8.48 19.53
CA VAL A 606 -7.72 8.22 19.04
C VAL A 606 -7.72 7.19 17.90
N THR A 607 -8.70 6.28 17.89
CA THR A 607 -8.89 5.28 16.83
C THR A 607 -9.16 5.87 15.43
N ALA A 608 -9.53 7.15 15.33
CA ALA A 608 -9.77 7.86 14.08
C ALA A 608 -8.55 8.64 13.57
N MET A 609 -7.41 8.59 14.27
CA MET A 609 -6.14 9.18 13.83
C MET A 609 -5.33 8.21 12.96
N ASP A 610 -4.29 8.74 12.32
CA ASP A 610 -3.26 8.02 11.58
C ASP A 610 -1.86 8.59 11.88
N LEU A 611 -0.83 7.87 11.43
CA LEU A 611 0.58 8.15 11.72
C LEU A 611 1.08 9.46 11.10
N SER A 612 0.50 9.88 9.96
CA SER A 612 1.08 10.94 9.11
C SER A 612 1.31 12.26 9.87
N THR A 613 0.35 12.69 10.69
CA THR A 613 0.50 13.94 11.46
C THR A 613 1.59 13.85 12.54
N LEU A 614 1.73 12.72 13.23
CA LEU A 614 2.83 12.54 14.18
C LEU A 614 4.17 12.52 13.45
N PHE A 615 4.22 11.83 12.32
CA PHE A 615 5.41 11.75 11.48
C PHE A 615 5.87 13.13 11.03
N VAL A 616 4.97 13.98 10.49
CA VAL A 616 5.32 15.34 10.05
C VAL A 616 5.90 16.18 11.19
N VAL A 617 5.27 16.14 12.37
CA VAL A 617 5.77 16.90 13.53
C VAL A 617 7.14 16.39 13.98
N ARG A 618 7.32 15.06 14.04
CA ARG A 618 8.57 14.45 14.47
C ARG A 618 9.70 14.67 13.47
N ALA A 619 9.45 14.54 12.18
CA ALA A 619 10.41 14.84 11.14
C ALA A 619 10.81 16.33 11.15
N THR A 620 9.84 17.22 11.38
CA THR A 620 10.11 18.66 11.53
C THR A 620 11.01 18.93 12.73
N GLU A 621 10.72 18.32 13.88
CA GLU A 621 11.49 18.44 15.12
C GLU A 621 12.96 18.04 14.91
N LEU A 622 13.16 16.86 14.33
CA LEU A 622 14.46 16.23 14.19
C LEU A 622 15.30 16.86 13.08
N TYR A 623 14.71 17.05 11.89
CA TYR A 623 15.49 17.25 10.68
C TYR A 623 15.40 18.65 10.08
N LEU A 624 14.35 19.44 10.36
CA LEU A 624 14.18 20.75 9.73
C LEU A 624 14.74 21.86 10.62
N ARG A 625 15.69 22.66 10.13
CA ARG A 625 16.22 23.79 10.90
C ARG A 625 15.14 24.86 11.19
N PRO A 626 15.28 25.68 12.25
CA PRO A 626 14.45 26.87 12.43
C PRO A 626 14.49 27.78 11.19
N GLY A 627 13.33 28.27 10.74
CA GLY A 627 13.16 29.03 9.51
C GLY A 627 13.12 28.19 8.22
N GLY A 628 13.31 26.87 8.30
CA GLY A 628 13.20 25.97 7.15
C GLY A 628 11.75 25.79 6.68
N SER A 629 11.60 25.34 5.42
CA SER A 629 10.31 25.13 4.76
C SER A 629 9.95 23.64 4.69
N ALA A 630 8.67 23.31 4.69
CA ALA A 630 8.21 21.94 4.52
C ALA A 630 6.94 21.84 3.68
N ALA A 631 6.85 20.78 2.88
CA ALA A 631 5.64 20.41 2.16
C ALA A 631 5.44 18.89 2.15
N PHE A 632 4.25 18.43 2.54
CA PHE A 632 3.95 17.00 2.60
C PHE A 632 2.62 16.65 1.93
N VAL A 633 2.60 15.54 1.20
CA VAL A 633 1.37 14.95 0.69
C VAL A 633 0.66 14.20 1.81
N MET A 634 -0.59 14.54 2.10
CA MET A 634 -1.32 14.06 3.27
C MET A 634 -2.71 13.58 2.89
N PRO A 635 -3.36 12.71 3.69
CA PRO A 635 -4.78 12.46 3.55
C PRO A 635 -5.56 13.77 3.67
N HIS A 636 -6.53 14.01 2.78
CA HIS A 636 -7.33 15.25 2.78
C HIS A 636 -8.00 15.51 4.14
N GLY A 637 -8.30 14.45 4.90
CA GLY A 637 -8.84 14.54 6.25
C GLY A 637 -8.00 15.36 7.23
N THR A 638 -6.70 15.54 6.98
CA THR A 638 -5.80 16.40 7.78
C THR A 638 -6.30 17.84 7.84
N MET A 639 -6.83 18.37 6.73
CA MET A 639 -7.35 19.74 6.66
C MET A 639 -8.70 19.91 7.38
N THR A 640 -9.55 18.87 7.41
CA THR A 640 -10.95 19.03 7.82
C THR A 640 -11.35 18.29 9.09
N ARG A 641 -10.78 17.12 9.40
CA ARG A 641 -11.32 16.23 10.44
C ARG A 641 -10.90 16.66 11.85
N LEU A 642 -11.79 16.41 12.81
CA LEU A 642 -11.62 16.74 14.22
C LEU A 642 -10.36 16.12 14.87
N PRO A 643 -9.97 14.86 14.59
CA PRO A 643 -8.77 14.27 15.21
C PRO A 643 -7.50 15.08 14.96
N HIS A 644 -7.37 15.76 13.82
CA HIS A 644 -6.20 16.57 13.45
C HIS A 644 -6.34 18.05 13.86
N SER A 645 -7.35 18.42 14.66
CA SER A 645 -7.58 19.83 15.04
C SER A 645 -6.39 20.46 15.74
N GLN A 646 -5.74 19.74 16.65
CA GLN A 646 -4.55 20.24 17.34
C GLN A 646 -3.34 20.40 16.40
N PHE A 647 -3.14 19.46 15.47
CA PHE A 647 -2.10 19.56 14.44
C PHE A 647 -2.23 20.86 13.63
N ARG A 648 -3.46 21.20 13.21
CA ARG A 648 -3.76 22.41 12.42
C ARG A 648 -3.51 23.73 13.15
N THR A 649 -3.38 23.74 14.48
CA THR A 649 -3.02 24.97 15.21
C THR A 649 -1.60 25.44 14.92
N GLY A 650 -0.74 24.55 14.41
CA GLY A 650 0.69 24.79 14.23
C GLY A 650 1.47 24.91 15.55
N ARG A 651 0.83 24.70 16.71
CA ARG A 651 1.48 24.74 18.01
C ARG A 651 1.77 23.31 18.47
N TRP A 652 3.02 22.88 18.32
CA TRP A 652 3.44 21.52 18.66
C TRP A 652 4.38 21.57 19.88
N GLY A 653 4.00 20.89 20.96
CA GLY A 653 4.76 20.85 22.24
C GLY A 653 5.88 19.80 22.25
N GLY A 654 6.77 19.80 23.26
CA GLY A 654 7.86 18.82 23.39
C GLY A 654 9.04 19.38 24.17
N ASP A 655 10.19 18.69 24.16
CA ASP A 655 11.44 19.17 24.78
C ASP A 655 12.01 20.39 24.02
N ALA A 656 11.78 20.46 22.71
CA ALA A 656 11.91 21.66 21.90
C ALA A 656 10.51 22.06 21.42
N ALA A 657 9.95 23.15 21.94
CA ALA A 657 8.67 23.66 21.45
C ALA A 657 8.81 24.05 19.96
N ILE A 658 7.87 23.58 19.12
CA ILE A 658 7.89 23.80 17.67
C ILE A 658 6.64 24.58 17.27
N ALA A 659 6.86 25.69 16.57
CA ALA A 659 5.82 26.42 15.88
C ALA A 659 5.88 26.11 14.38
N ALA A 660 4.75 25.77 13.78
CA ALA A 660 4.57 25.77 12.34
C ALA A 660 3.81 27.02 11.93
N ARG A 661 4.26 27.64 10.85
CA ARG A 661 3.56 28.76 10.20
C ARG A 661 2.99 28.23 8.90
N PHE A 662 1.73 27.78 8.93
CA PHE A 662 1.08 27.17 7.78
C PHE A 662 0.82 28.18 6.65
N LEU A 663 0.99 27.70 5.41
CA LEU A 663 0.61 28.37 4.18
C LEU A 663 -0.69 27.77 3.63
N PRO A 664 -1.38 28.43 2.67
CA PRO A 664 -2.52 27.83 1.98
C PRO A 664 -2.19 26.43 1.45
N SER A 665 -2.97 25.43 1.87
CA SER A 665 -2.76 24.03 1.48
C SER A 665 -3.33 23.78 0.07
N TRP A 666 -2.80 22.77 -0.62
CA TRP A 666 -3.38 22.32 -1.89
C TRP A 666 -4.49 21.30 -1.63
N ASP A 667 -5.67 21.56 -2.16
CA ASP A 667 -6.78 20.61 -2.17
C ASP A 667 -6.74 19.79 -3.47
N LEU A 668 -6.44 18.49 -3.34
CA LEU A 668 -6.30 17.57 -4.46
C LEU A 668 -7.55 16.71 -4.67
N GLN A 669 -8.69 17.05 -4.07
CA GLN A 669 -9.94 16.30 -4.27
C GLN A 669 -10.36 16.19 -5.75
N GLY A 670 -10.02 17.21 -6.56
CA GLY A 670 -10.29 17.26 -8.00
C GLY A 670 -9.21 16.63 -8.88
N ALA A 671 -8.13 16.10 -8.31
CA ALA A 671 -6.97 15.61 -9.04
C ALA A 671 -6.88 14.07 -9.04
N ASP A 672 -6.62 13.50 -10.21
CA ASP A 672 -6.37 12.06 -10.39
C ASP A 672 -4.95 11.71 -9.89
N THR A 673 -4.83 11.46 -8.59
CA THR A 673 -3.56 11.18 -7.89
C THR A 673 -3.22 9.71 -7.74
N GLY A 674 -4.19 8.80 -7.96
CA GLY A 674 -3.99 7.36 -7.83
C GLY A 674 -4.04 6.82 -6.40
N PHE A 675 -4.08 7.69 -5.39
CA PHE A 675 -4.23 7.29 -3.99
C PHE A 675 -5.60 6.67 -3.70
N PRO A 676 -5.74 5.78 -2.70
CA PRO A 676 -7.02 5.14 -2.34
C PRO A 676 -7.99 6.08 -1.61
N MET A 677 -7.60 7.33 -1.38
CA MET A 677 -8.41 8.37 -0.76
C MET A 677 -8.02 9.74 -1.30
N ALA A 678 -8.92 10.72 -1.17
CA ALA A 678 -8.59 12.10 -1.50
C ALA A 678 -7.39 12.58 -0.66
N SER A 679 -6.48 13.30 -1.29
CA SER A 679 -5.25 13.82 -0.70
C SER A 679 -5.22 15.34 -0.70
N CYS A 680 -4.21 15.90 -0.04
CA CYS A 680 -3.89 17.32 -0.02
C CYS A 680 -2.37 17.50 0.09
N VAL A 681 -1.87 18.71 -0.17
CA VAL A 681 -0.49 19.08 0.17
C VAL A 681 -0.54 20.14 1.27
N ILE A 682 0.01 19.81 2.43
CA ILE A 682 0.20 20.80 3.50
C ILE A 682 1.54 21.49 3.31
N ARG A 683 1.61 22.78 3.65
CA ARG A 683 2.82 23.61 3.48
C ARG A 683 3.01 24.50 4.70
N PHE A 684 4.23 24.63 5.18
CA PHE A 684 4.54 25.50 6.31
C PHE A 684 6.03 25.84 6.40
N THR A 685 6.36 26.85 7.19
CA THR A 685 7.74 27.08 7.66
C THR A 685 7.84 26.78 9.16
N ARG A 686 8.98 26.25 9.60
CA ARG A 686 9.28 26.05 11.03
C ARG A 686 9.64 27.40 11.65
N GLY A 687 8.91 27.82 12.68
CA GLY A 687 9.26 28.95 13.53
C GLY A 687 10.32 28.59 14.56
N GLY A 688 11.01 29.60 15.07
CA GLY A 688 11.87 29.48 16.26
C GLY A 688 11.08 29.34 17.57
N GLN A 689 11.80 29.30 18.69
CA GLN A 689 11.20 29.15 20.03
C GLN A 689 10.33 30.37 20.43
N ASP A 690 10.64 31.55 19.87
CA ASP A 690 9.93 32.82 20.12
C ASP A 690 8.93 33.19 19.00
N ASP A 691 8.80 32.36 17.96
CA ASP A 691 7.88 32.63 16.85
C ASP A 691 6.44 32.23 17.18
N SER A 692 5.48 33.08 16.79
CA SER A 692 4.07 32.73 16.87
C SER A 692 3.70 31.72 15.77
N ALA A 693 3.19 30.55 16.16
CA ALA A 693 2.57 29.61 15.23
C ALA A 693 1.43 30.27 14.45
N VAL A 694 1.30 29.93 13.16
CA VAL A 694 0.18 30.36 12.32
C VAL A 694 -0.63 29.12 11.99
N ALA A 695 -1.90 29.14 12.38
CA ALA A 695 -2.83 28.03 12.15
C ALA A 695 -3.04 27.79 10.64
N MET A 696 -3.37 26.55 10.29
CA MET A 696 -3.66 26.15 8.92
C MET A 696 -4.80 27.01 8.33
N PRO A 697 -4.56 27.76 7.25
CA PRO A 697 -5.60 28.59 6.63
C PRO A 697 -6.78 27.76 6.12
N THR A 698 -7.99 28.32 6.21
CA THR A 698 -9.20 27.74 5.59
C THR A 698 -9.22 27.94 4.08
N LYS A 699 -8.56 28.99 3.58
CA LYS A 699 -8.36 29.21 2.14
C LYS A 699 -7.29 28.26 1.61
N THR A 700 -7.63 27.57 0.54
CA THR A 700 -6.82 26.53 -0.12
C THR A 700 -6.69 26.80 -1.61
N VAL A 701 -5.79 26.08 -2.26
CA VAL A 701 -5.65 26.07 -3.73
C VAL A 701 -6.20 24.75 -4.24
N ALA A 702 -7.36 24.76 -4.87
CA ALA A 702 -7.95 23.57 -5.48
C ALA A 702 -7.22 23.22 -6.77
N TRP A 703 -6.73 21.99 -6.87
CA TRP A 703 -6.17 21.42 -8.09
C TRP A 703 -7.20 20.51 -8.75
N THR A 704 -7.42 20.73 -10.05
CA THR A 704 -8.16 19.80 -10.90
C THR A 704 -7.22 19.25 -11.95
N VAL A 705 -7.04 17.92 -11.96
CA VAL A 705 -6.17 17.22 -12.90
C VAL A 705 -6.88 15.95 -13.35
N ARG A 706 -7.17 15.83 -14.65
CA ARG A 706 -7.90 14.67 -15.20
C ARG A 706 -7.03 13.88 -16.16
N LEU A 707 -6.68 12.65 -15.80
CA LEU A 707 -5.70 11.82 -16.50
C LEU A 707 -6.24 10.42 -16.75
N ARG A 708 -5.73 9.75 -17.79
CA ARG A 708 -6.01 8.32 -18.03
C ARG A 708 -5.30 7.42 -17.01
N ARG A 709 -4.07 7.80 -16.63
CA ARG A 709 -3.25 7.19 -15.58
C ARG A 709 -2.79 8.31 -14.65
N ALA A 710 -2.88 8.09 -13.35
CA ALA A 710 -2.52 9.10 -12.36
C ALA A 710 -1.03 9.46 -12.39
N ASP A 711 -0.19 8.46 -12.64
CA ASP A 711 1.26 8.61 -12.69
C ASP A 711 1.74 8.89 -14.12
N VAL A 712 2.04 10.17 -14.37
CA VAL A 712 2.59 10.69 -15.63
C VAL A 712 3.53 11.85 -15.30
N PRO A 713 4.53 12.13 -16.17
CA PRO A 713 5.39 13.29 -15.98
C PRO A 713 4.63 14.61 -16.08
N TRP A 714 5.14 15.64 -15.38
CA TRP A 714 4.52 16.98 -15.34
C TRP A 714 4.27 17.57 -16.74
N LEU A 715 5.15 17.29 -17.70
CA LEU A 715 5.01 17.74 -19.10
C LEU A 715 3.67 17.33 -19.73
N VAL A 716 3.15 16.16 -19.34
CA VAL A 716 1.86 15.62 -19.78
C VAL A 716 0.73 16.17 -18.90
N ALA A 717 0.91 16.12 -17.57
CA ALA A 717 -0.14 16.53 -16.62
C ALA A 717 -0.52 18.01 -16.75
N ARG A 718 0.43 18.90 -17.06
CA ARG A 718 0.19 20.36 -17.15
C ARG A 718 -0.87 20.75 -18.18
N ALA A 719 -1.07 19.95 -19.23
CA ALA A 719 -2.09 20.21 -20.24
C ALA A 719 -3.53 19.98 -19.72
N HIS A 720 -3.66 19.26 -18.60
CA HIS A 720 -4.93 18.88 -17.98
C HIS A 720 -5.08 19.43 -16.56
N ALA A 721 -4.12 20.23 -16.09
CA ALA A 721 -4.08 20.76 -14.75
C ALA A 721 -4.57 22.21 -14.71
N THR A 722 -5.52 22.48 -13.82
CA THR A 722 -5.97 23.84 -13.50
C THR A 722 -6.00 24.04 -11.99
N THR A 723 -5.73 25.28 -11.56
CA THR A 723 -5.82 25.68 -10.15
C THR A 723 -6.87 26.77 -9.97
N ASP A 724 -7.56 26.74 -8.83
CA ASP A 724 -8.52 27.78 -8.43
C ASP A 724 -8.44 28.03 -6.92
N VAL A 725 -8.98 29.15 -6.46
CA VAL A 725 -9.13 29.45 -5.03
C VAL A 725 -10.28 28.62 -4.48
N SER A 726 -10.03 27.90 -3.40
CA SER A 726 -11.07 27.15 -2.68
C SER A 726 -11.00 27.42 -1.18
N SER A 727 -11.95 26.85 -0.44
CA SER A 727 -11.95 26.92 1.02
C SER A 727 -12.41 25.60 1.62
N VAL A 728 -11.79 25.21 2.72
CA VAL A 728 -12.17 24.05 3.53
C VAL A 728 -12.66 24.50 4.90
N VAL A 729 -13.64 23.79 5.45
CA VAL A 729 -14.18 24.07 6.79
C VAL A 729 -13.59 23.06 7.78
N PRO A 730 -12.64 23.46 8.63
CA PRO A 730 -12.04 22.58 9.61
C PRO A 730 -13.01 22.32 10.77
N ARG A 731 -13.10 21.07 11.22
CA ARG A 731 -13.89 20.71 12.40
C ARG A 731 -13.11 21.04 13.67
N THR A 732 -13.68 21.89 14.52
CA THR A 732 -13.13 22.25 15.84
C THR A 732 -13.99 21.67 16.97
N THR A 733 -13.41 21.54 18.16
CA THR A 733 -14.16 21.18 19.37
C THR A 733 -14.85 22.43 19.91
N GLY A 734 -16.19 22.49 19.86
CA GLY A 734 -16.96 23.50 20.61
C GLY A 734 -17.94 24.38 19.83
N GLY A 735 -18.13 24.18 18.52
CA GLY A 735 -19.07 24.99 17.74
C GLY A 735 -20.49 25.04 18.34
N THR A 736 -20.94 26.24 18.67
CA THR A 736 -22.21 26.58 19.34
C THR A 736 -23.42 26.60 18.39
N GLY A 737 -23.22 26.39 17.08
CA GLY A 737 -24.25 26.43 16.03
C GLY A 737 -24.87 25.08 15.62
N GLN A 738 -24.72 23.99 16.38
CA GLN A 738 -25.26 22.67 15.97
C GLN A 738 -26.77 22.54 16.20
N SER A 739 -27.46 21.85 15.29
CA SER A 739 -28.89 21.54 15.46
C SER A 739 -29.15 20.71 16.74
N PRO A 740 -30.19 21.04 17.53
CA PRO A 740 -30.62 20.22 18.66
C PRO A 740 -30.92 18.76 18.29
N TYR A 741 -31.37 18.50 17.04
CA TYR A 741 -31.66 17.16 16.54
C TYR A 741 -30.44 16.24 16.51
N LYS A 742 -29.21 16.78 16.48
CA LYS A 742 -27.97 15.99 16.48
C LYS A 742 -27.86 15.03 17.66
N LYS A 743 -28.36 15.44 18.84
CA LYS A 743 -28.35 14.63 20.06
C LYS A 743 -29.46 13.56 20.05
N VAL A 744 -30.55 13.80 19.32
CA VAL A 744 -31.74 12.95 19.31
C VAL A 744 -31.62 11.80 18.31
N PHE A 745 -31.12 12.07 17.11
CA PHE A 745 -30.93 11.02 16.10
C PHE A 745 -29.89 9.98 16.53
N LYS A 746 -30.17 8.71 16.31
CA LYS A 746 -29.30 7.58 16.60
C LYS A 746 -29.03 6.78 15.34
N ASN A 747 -27.84 6.18 15.25
CA ASN A 747 -27.55 5.24 14.19
C ASN A 747 -28.29 3.92 14.43
N GLY A 748 -28.80 3.29 13.36
CA GLY A 748 -29.48 1.98 13.46
C GLY A 748 -28.56 0.84 13.91
N ALA A 749 -29.15 -0.34 14.13
CA ALA A 749 -28.44 -1.53 14.62
C ALA A 749 -27.45 -2.09 13.58
N THR A 750 -26.31 -2.63 14.06
CA THR A 750 -25.29 -3.23 13.20
C THR A 750 -25.73 -4.63 12.74
N ILE A 751 -26.67 -4.70 11.81
CA ILE A 751 -27.22 -5.98 11.29
C ILE A 751 -26.31 -6.49 10.16
N TYR A 752 -25.13 -7.00 10.53
CA TYR A 752 -24.11 -7.52 9.62
C TYR A 752 -23.50 -8.81 10.20
N PRO A 753 -23.17 -9.83 9.37
CA PRO A 753 -23.24 -9.85 7.91
C PRO A 753 -24.64 -10.13 7.39
N ARG A 754 -25.02 -9.45 6.30
CA ARG A 754 -26.40 -9.48 5.78
C ARG A 754 -26.90 -10.89 5.49
N MET A 755 -26.02 -11.74 4.95
CA MET A 755 -26.31 -13.13 4.59
C MET A 755 -26.73 -14.00 5.80
N LEU A 756 -26.32 -13.66 7.03
CA LEU A 756 -26.72 -14.41 8.24
C LEU A 756 -28.01 -13.89 8.86
N MET A 757 -28.30 -12.60 8.72
CA MET A 757 -29.39 -11.96 9.46
C MET A 757 -30.64 -11.67 8.63
N PHE A 758 -30.47 -11.36 7.33
CA PHE A 758 -31.58 -11.10 6.42
C PHE A 758 -32.05 -12.40 5.77
N VAL A 759 -33.36 -12.61 5.76
CA VAL A 759 -33.95 -13.87 5.32
C VAL A 759 -35.16 -13.67 4.41
N GLU A 760 -35.43 -14.69 3.60
CA GLU A 760 -36.67 -14.85 2.83
C GLU A 760 -37.49 -15.98 3.45
N LYS A 761 -38.78 -15.70 3.68
CA LYS A 761 -39.75 -16.71 4.13
C LYS A 761 -39.92 -17.74 3.02
N GLN A 762 -39.77 -19.01 3.35
CA GLN A 762 -40.01 -20.11 2.42
C GLN A 762 -41.49 -20.47 2.44
N ASP A 763 -42.03 -20.87 1.28
CA ASP A 763 -43.42 -21.29 1.18
C ASP A 763 -43.68 -22.49 2.10
N ALA A 764 -44.78 -22.44 2.84
CA ALA A 764 -45.18 -23.50 3.76
C ALA A 764 -45.41 -24.85 3.05
N SER A 765 -45.66 -24.84 1.74
CA SER A 765 -45.80 -26.02 0.88
C SER A 765 -44.46 -26.69 0.52
N ALA A 766 -43.32 -26.08 0.84
CA ALA A 766 -42.00 -26.65 0.56
C ALA A 766 -41.66 -27.87 1.45
N SER A 767 -42.41 -28.10 2.54
CA SER A 767 -42.25 -29.26 3.42
C SER A 767 -43.58 -30.00 3.57
N PRO A 768 -43.63 -31.32 3.32
CA PRO A 768 -44.83 -32.14 3.55
C PRO A 768 -45.30 -32.14 5.02
N LEU A 769 -44.42 -31.76 5.96
CA LEU A 769 -44.68 -31.75 7.40
C LEU A 769 -45.06 -30.37 7.94
N GLY A 770 -44.99 -29.31 7.12
CA GLY A 770 -45.14 -27.92 7.58
C GLY A 770 -44.03 -27.50 8.57
N THR A 771 -44.25 -26.36 9.26
CA THR A 771 -43.28 -25.76 10.21
C THR A 771 -43.74 -25.74 11.67
N GLY A 772 -44.99 -26.15 11.94
CA GLY A 772 -45.61 -26.05 13.27
C GLY A 772 -46.17 -24.64 13.57
N ARG A 773 -47.11 -24.54 14.53
CA ARG A 773 -47.77 -23.29 14.89
C ARG A 773 -46.76 -22.26 15.42
N GLY A 774 -46.82 -21.02 14.91
CA GLY A 774 -45.99 -19.91 15.37
C GLY A 774 -44.56 -19.88 14.80
N ARG A 775 -44.22 -20.79 13.86
CA ARG A 775 -42.87 -20.88 13.29
C ARG A 775 -42.89 -20.80 11.77
N VAL A 776 -41.82 -20.25 11.20
CA VAL A 776 -41.67 -20.01 9.77
C VAL A 776 -40.33 -20.57 9.30
N SER A 777 -40.34 -21.22 8.14
CA SER A 777 -39.09 -21.62 7.48
C SER A 777 -38.48 -20.43 6.76
N VAL A 778 -37.18 -20.23 6.96
CA VAL A 778 -36.44 -19.08 6.47
C VAL A 778 -35.15 -19.53 5.79
N LYS A 779 -34.71 -18.75 4.81
CA LYS A 779 -33.42 -18.94 4.12
C LYS A 779 -32.71 -17.61 3.98
N SER A 780 -31.37 -17.60 4.04
CA SER A 780 -30.57 -16.40 3.82
C SER A 780 -30.98 -15.68 2.54
N ARG A 781 -31.30 -14.38 2.65
CA ARG A 781 -31.50 -13.49 1.51
C ARG A 781 -30.14 -13.15 0.91
N ARG A 782 -29.95 -13.47 -0.37
CA ARG A 782 -28.68 -13.21 -1.07
C ARG A 782 -28.76 -11.97 -1.94
N ASN A 783 -27.69 -11.20 -2.00
CA ASN A 783 -27.60 -10.06 -2.91
C ASN A 783 -26.16 -9.80 -3.41
N ASN A 784 -26.05 -9.00 -4.47
CA ASN A 784 -24.76 -8.65 -5.09
C ASN A 784 -23.90 -7.68 -4.25
N LEU A 785 -24.42 -7.16 -3.13
CA LEU A 785 -23.71 -6.25 -2.22
C LEU A 785 -22.96 -6.98 -1.09
N GLU A 786 -23.05 -8.32 -1.04
CA GLU A 786 -22.25 -9.14 -0.13
C GLU A 786 -20.74 -9.02 -0.44
N LYS A 787 -19.92 -8.93 0.61
CA LYS A 787 -18.45 -8.90 0.51
C LYS A 787 -17.86 -10.27 0.84
N LYS A 788 -16.66 -10.58 0.33
CA LYS A 788 -15.89 -11.76 0.80
C LYS A 788 -15.60 -11.58 2.31
N PRO A 789 -15.62 -12.66 3.12
CA PRO A 789 -15.85 -14.06 2.73
C PRO A 789 -17.32 -14.45 2.58
N TRP A 790 -18.28 -13.66 3.06
CA TRP A 790 -19.71 -14.00 3.10
C TRP A 790 -20.32 -14.31 1.73
N LYS A 791 -19.86 -13.59 0.69
CA LYS A 791 -20.31 -13.79 -0.70
C LYS A 791 -20.04 -15.22 -1.22
N SER A 792 -18.95 -15.86 -0.79
CA SER A 792 -18.56 -17.21 -1.22
C SER A 792 -19.17 -18.33 -0.38
N LEU A 793 -19.86 -18.02 0.73
CA LEU A 793 -20.45 -19.02 1.60
C LEU A 793 -21.83 -19.49 1.10
N PRO A 794 -22.22 -20.75 1.37
CA PRO A 794 -23.55 -21.25 1.05
C PRO A 794 -24.62 -20.60 1.94
N SER A 795 -25.83 -20.41 1.41
CA SER A 795 -26.96 -19.86 2.19
C SER A 795 -27.32 -20.75 3.38
N VAL A 796 -27.69 -20.14 4.51
CA VAL A 796 -28.20 -20.82 5.71
C VAL A 796 -29.72 -20.96 5.59
N SER A 797 -30.28 -22.09 6.03
CA SER A 797 -31.73 -22.32 6.04
C SER A 797 -32.16 -22.94 7.36
N GLY A 798 -33.31 -22.54 7.89
CA GLY A 798 -33.79 -23.05 9.16
C GLY A 798 -35.25 -22.74 9.41
N VAL A 799 -35.70 -23.02 10.63
CA VAL A 799 -37.06 -22.71 11.11
C VAL A 799 -36.90 -21.86 12.35
N VAL A 800 -37.62 -20.73 12.39
CA VAL A 800 -37.56 -19.77 13.49
C VAL A 800 -38.96 -19.40 13.97
N GLY A 801 -39.10 -19.06 15.25
CA GLY A 801 -40.32 -18.47 15.81
C GLY A 801 -40.63 -17.12 15.17
N ILE A 802 -41.92 -16.82 14.99
CA ILE A 802 -42.36 -15.57 14.34
C ILE A 802 -42.00 -14.32 15.17
N ASP A 803 -41.89 -14.46 16.49
CA ASP A 803 -41.55 -13.35 17.39
C ASP A 803 -40.09 -12.86 17.26
N TYR A 804 -39.23 -13.65 16.61
CA TYR A 804 -37.84 -13.28 16.31
C TYR A 804 -37.68 -12.65 14.91
N LEU A 805 -38.77 -12.55 14.13
CA LEU A 805 -38.79 -11.97 12.80
C LEU A 805 -39.21 -10.51 12.84
N PHE A 806 -38.32 -9.63 12.39
CA PHE A 806 -38.56 -8.19 12.36
C PHE A 806 -38.57 -7.68 10.92
N PRO A 807 -39.55 -6.84 10.55
CA PRO A 807 -39.42 -5.93 9.43
C PRO A 807 -38.22 -5.02 9.70
N THR A 808 -37.31 -4.88 8.75
CA THR A 808 -36.10 -4.08 8.89
C THR A 808 -35.93 -3.15 7.71
N HIS A 809 -35.83 -1.85 8.02
CA HIS A 809 -35.48 -0.82 7.05
C HIS A 809 -33.98 -0.54 7.06
N LEU A 810 -33.46 -0.32 5.86
CA LEU A 810 -32.06 0.00 5.59
C LEU A 810 -32.01 0.97 4.40
N GLY A 811 -30.79 1.38 4.01
CA GLY A 811 -30.61 2.32 2.90
C GLY A 811 -31.39 1.94 1.63
N GLU A 812 -31.44 0.66 1.25
CA GLU A 812 -32.11 0.21 0.02
C GLU A 812 -33.64 0.27 0.06
N THR A 813 -34.26 0.31 1.25
CA THR A 813 -35.72 0.41 1.41
C THR A 813 -36.19 1.83 1.74
N THR A 814 -35.29 2.81 1.75
CA THR A 814 -35.61 4.22 2.02
C THR A 814 -35.55 5.03 0.74
N LEU A 815 -36.68 5.63 0.35
CA LEU A 815 -36.87 6.52 -0.80
C LEU A 815 -37.26 7.95 -0.32
N PRO A 816 -37.19 8.98 -1.18
CA PRO A 816 -37.49 10.35 -0.75
C PRO A 816 -38.96 10.42 -0.39
N PHE A 817 -39.27 10.78 0.86
CA PHE A 817 -40.63 10.87 1.40
C PHE A 817 -41.42 9.56 1.42
N LYS A 818 -40.79 8.40 1.11
CA LYS A 818 -41.49 7.11 0.98
C LYS A 818 -40.60 5.95 1.43
N LEU A 819 -41.19 4.97 2.12
CA LEU A 819 -40.54 3.70 2.40
C LEU A 819 -41.02 2.62 1.44
N TRP A 820 -40.10 1.75 1.00
CA TRP A 820 -40.43 0.49 0.35
C TRP A 820 -40.75 -0.59 1.38
N GLU A 821 -41.21 -1.75 0.89
CA GLU A 821 -41.41 -2.92 1.73
C GLU A 821 -40.13 -3.24 2.52
N ALA A 822 -40.29 -3.41 3.83
CA ALA A 822 -39.21 -3.74 4.73
C ALA A 822 -38.67 -5.15 4.42
N LEU A 823 -37.37 -5.35 4.61
CA LEU A 823 -36.82 -6.70 4.52
C LEU A 823 -37.08 -7.46 5.82
N THR A 824 -37.09 -8.79 5.75
CA THR A 824 -37.24 -9.60 6.97
C THR A 824 -35.86 -9.96 7.55
N THR A 825 -35.69 -9.79 8.85
CA THR A 825 -34.51 -10.22 9.60
C THR A 825 -34.85 -11.10 10.77
N VAL A 826 -33.98 -12.07 11.09
CA VAL A 826 -33.99 -12.76 12.40
C VAL A 826 -33.12 -11.96 13.36
N LEU A 827 -33.62 -11.54 14.52
CA LEU A 827 -32.86 -10.74 15.47
C LEU A 827 -32.80 -11.39 16.87
N PRO A 828 -31.76 -11.09 17.69
CA PRO A 828 -31.67 -11.53 19.08
C PRO A 828 -32.61 -10.71 19.99
N ALA A 829 -33.88 -10.60 19.61
CA ALA A 829 -34.88 -9.79 20.28
C ALA A 829 -36.27 -10.39 20.10
N ASP A 830 -37.19 -10.02 20.97
CA ASP A 830 -38.64 -10.24 20.85
C ASP A 830 -39.39 -8.90 20.92
N LYS A 831 -40.71 -8.94 21.10
CA LYS A 831 -41.55 -7.73 21.20
C LYS A 831 -41.28 -6.92 22.47
N GLN A 832 -40.62 -7.49 23.47
CA GLN A 832 -40.30 -6.87 24.76
C GLN A 832 -38.92 -6.22 24.74
N GLY A 833 -37.97 -6.75 23.97
CA GLY A 833 -36.66 -6.14 23.76
C GLY A 833 -35.58 -7.12 23.30
N VAL A 834 -34.32 -6.72 23.48
CA VAL A 834 -33.18 -7.60 23.21
C VAL A 834 -33.11 -8.70 24.26
N ILE A 835 -32.88 -9.93 23.81
CA ILE A 835 -32.76 -11.13 24.65
C ILE A 835 -31.27 -11.47 24.79
N GLU A 836 -30.84 -11.85 26.00
CA GLU A 836 -29.47 -12.30 26.25
C GLU A 836 -29.14 -13.58 25.49
N GLU A 837 -27.88 -13.74 25.09
CA GLU A 837 -27.47 -14.86 24.22
C GLU A 837 -27.74 -16.24 24.85
N SER A 838 -27.59 -16.37 26.18
CA SER A 838 -27.90 -17.61 26.90
C SER A 838 -29.38 -18.02 26.76
N ASP A 839 -30.28 -17.04 26.77
CA ASP A 839 -31.73 -17.28 26.72
C ASP A 839 -32.18 -17.61 25.29
N LEU A 840 -31.54 -17.03 24.28
CA LEU A 840 -31.72 -17.42 22.87
C LEU A 840 -31.33 -18.88 22.63
N LEU A 841 -30.22 -19.32 23.23
CA LEU A 841 -29.76 -20.70 23.13
C LEU A 841 -30.64 -21.68 23.92
N ALA A 842 -31.33 -21.21 24.96
CA ALA A 842 -32.32 -22.00 25.70
C ALA A 842 -33.69 -22.08 25.00
N SER A 843 -34.00 -21.15 24.09
CA SER A 843 -35.28 -21.07 23.38
C SER A 843 -35.37 -22.07 22.21
N PRO A 844 -36.29 -23.07 22.25
CA PRO A 844 -36.45 -24.04 21.17
C PRO A 844 -36.88 -23.44 19.83
N GLU A 845 -37.37 -22.20 19.84
CA GLU A 845 -37.89 -21.53 18.65
C GLU A 845 -36.81 -20.86 17.79
N VAL A 846 -35.62 -20.61 18.34
CA VAL A 846 -34.54 -19.90 17.63
C VAL A 846 -33.16 -20.52 17.85
N SER A 847 -32.94 -21.31 18.92
CA SER A 847 -31.62 -21.81 19.32
C SER A 847 -30.85 -22.51 18.21
N LYS A 848 -31.53 -23.36 17.41
CA LYS A 848 -30.91 -24.06 16.29
C LYS A 848 -30.41 -23.09 15.21
N TRP A 849 -31.24 -22.13 14.82
CA TRP A 849 -30.85 -21.09 13.86
C TRP A 849 -29.69 -20.25 14.41
N TRP A 850 -29.82 -19.75 15.65
CA TRP A 850 -28.82 -18.91 16.28
C TRP A 850 -27.46 -19.59 16.39
N SER A 851 -27.44 -20.86 16.83
CA SER A 851 -26.21 -21.66 16.94
C SER A 851 -25.51 -21.81 15.59
N GLU A 852 -26.27 -22.04 14.52
CA GLU A 852 -25.73 -22.21 13.17
C GLU A 852 -25.12 -20.91 12.64
N VAL A 853 -25.84 -19.78 12.73
CA VAL A 853 -25.32 -18.49 12.24
C VAL A 853 -24.14 -18.00 13.09
N SER A 854 -24.14 -18.22 14.40
CA SER A 854 -23.03 -17.89 15.29
C SER A 854 -21.77 -18.72 15.00
N LEU A 855 -21.93 -19.99 14.62
CA LEU A 855 -20.81 -20.83 14.17
C LEU A 855 -20.21 -20.32 12.86
N VAL A 856 -21.06 -19.97 11.88
CA VAL A 856 -20.61 -19.43 10.59
C VAL A 856 -19.89 -18.08 10.79
N TRP A 857 -20.42 -17.20 11.65
CA TRP A 857 -19.76 -15.95 12.04
C TRP A 857 -18.38 -16.21 12.64
N SER A 858 -18.28 -17.10 13.64
CA SER A 858 -17.05 -17.34 14.39
C SER A 858 -15.91 -17.89 13.51
N ARG A 859 -16.24 -18.68 12.49
CA ARG A 859 -15.26 -19.24 11.55
C ARG A 859 -14.79 -18.26 10.47
N ASN A 860 -15.54 -17.21 10.20
CA ASN A 860 -15.33 -16.35 9.02
C ASN A 860 -15.19 -14.86 9.35
N LYS A 861 -15.34 -14.45 10.63
CA LYS A 861 -15.09 -13.08 11.05
C LYS A 861 -13.61 -12.72 10.84
N GLN A 862 -13.32 -11.44 10.68
CA GLN A 862 -11.94 -10.96 10.59
C GLN A 862 -11.17 -11.33 11.86
N ALA A 863 -9.91 -11.74 11.72
CA ALA A 863 -9.06 -12.14 12.87
C ALA A 863 -8.95 -11.05 13.95
N SER A 864 -9.04 -9.77 13.55
CA SER A 864 -9.03 -8.63 14.46
C SER A 864 -10.32 -8.46 15.29
N THR A 865 -11.44 -9.06 14.87
CA THR A 865 -12.75 -8.88 15.52
C THR A 865 -12.95 -9.87 16.65
N LYS A 866 -12.90 -9.38 17.89
CA LYS A 866 -13.11 -10.21 19.09
C LYS A 866 -14.58 -10.48 19.42
N LEU A 867 -15.51 -9.67 18.90
CA LEU A 867 -16.94 -9.73 19.22
C LEU A 867 -17.61 -11.05 18.79
N SER A 868 -18.56 -11.52 19.60
CA SER A 868 -19.55 -12.54 19.22
C SER A 868 -20.56 -11.97 18.20
N LEU A 869 -21.38 -12.83 17.58
CA LEU A 869 -22.42 -12.37 16.66
C LEU A 869 -23.45 -11.50 17.40
N TRP A 870 -23.83 -11.91 18.61
CA TRP A 870 -24.75 -11.16 19.48
C TRP A 870 -24.18 -9.78 19.85
N GLU A 871 -22.93 -9.72 20.32
CA GLU A 871 -22.26 -8.47 20.69
C GLU A 871 -22.09 -7.54 19.48
N ASN A 872 -21.84 -8.10 18.30
CA ASN A 872 -21.73 -7.32 17.07
C ASN A 872 -23.08 -6.69 16.68
N ILE A 873 -24.18 -7.45 16.74
CA ILE A 873 -25.52 -6.95 16.39
C ILE A 873 -25.99 -5.87 17.37
N ASN A 874 -25.77 -6.08 18.66
CA ASN A 874 -26.11 -5.13 19.71
C ASN A 874 -24.94 -4.19 20.08
N TYR A 875 -23.95 -4.03 19.19
CA TYR A 875 -22.77 -3.21 19.47
C TYR A 875 -23.16 -1.79 19.89
N SER A 876 -22.59 -1.31 21.01
CA SER A 876 -22.93 -0.01 21.62
C SER A 876 -24.42 0.15 21.94
N ASN A 877 -25.13 -0.95 22.26
CA ASN A 877 -26.57 -1.01 22.55
C ASN A 877 -27.46 -0.46 21.42
N LYS A 878 -26.98 -0.46 20.16
CA LYS A 878 -27.72 0.13 19.03
C LYS A 878 -29.04 -0.59 18.76
N LEU A 879 -29.10 -1.91 18.91
CA LEU A 879 -30.35 -2.67 18.78
C LEU A 879 -31.27 -2.40 19.98
N ALA A 880 -30.76 -2.55 21.20
CA ALA A 880 -31.52 -2.32 22.42
C ALA A 880 -32.13 -0.90 22.48
N SER A 881 -31.44 0.10 21.97
CA SER A 881 -31.89 1.50 21.96
C SER A 881 -33.15 1.78 21.14
N GLN A 882 -33.59 0.82 20.31
CA GLN A 882 -34.81 0.92 19.50
C GLN A 882 -36.05 0.43 20.23
N PHE A 883 -35.90 -0.24 21.37
CA PHE A 883 -37.00 -0.80 22.16
C PHE A 883 -37.33 0.07 23.39
N PRO A 884 -38.61 0.23 23.75
CA PRO A 884 -39.78 -0.14 22.98
C PRO A 884 -39.91 0.72 21.69
N ILE A 885 -40.37 0.09 20.61
CA ILE A 885 -40.45 0.74 19.29
C ILE A 885 -41.46 1.91 19.33
N ARG A 886 -40.98 3.11 19.01
CA ARG A 886 -41.80 4.33 19.03
C ARG A 886 -42.70 4.42 17.79
N PRO A 887 -43.95 4.91 17.92
CA PRO A 887 -44.93 4.88 16.82
C PRO A 887 -44.60 5.74 15.60
N ILE A 888 -43.97 6.90 15.78
CA ILE A 888 -43.62 7.80 14.67
C ILE A 888 -42.13 8.10 14.77
N ARG A 889 -41.40 7.72 13.73
CA ARG A 889 -39.95 7.91 13.64
C ARG A 889 -39.61 8.55 12.31
N VAL A 890 -38.61 9.40 12.27
CA VAL A 890 -38.00 9.85 11.01
C VAL A 890 -36.74 9.04 10.80
N VAL A 891 -36.56 8.51 9.59
CA VAL A 891 -35.35 7.80 9.18
C VAL A 891 -34.67 8.50 8.02
N TYR A 892 -33.34 8.49 7.97
CA TYR A 892 -32.57 8.99 6.83
C TYR A 892 -31.33 8.15 6.55
N SER A 893 -30.89 8.14 5.28
CA SER A 893 -29.71 7.39 4.84
C SER A 893 -28.40 7.94 5.40
N SER A 894 -27.55 7.10 6.00
CA SER A 894 -26.23 7.50 6.51
C SER A 894 -25.26 7.94 5.42
N SER A 895 -25.45 7.46 4.19
CA SER A 895 -24.60 7.75 3.04
C SER A 895 -25.34 7.66 1.70
N GLY A 896 -24.80 8.33 0.69
CA GLY A 896 -25.31 8.39 -0.67
C GLY A 896 -24.85 9.64 -1.41
N THR A 897 -25.14 9.74 -2.72
CA THR A 897 -24.90 10.97 -3.50
C THR A 897 -25.84 12.09 -3.07
N THR A 898 -27.06 11.72 -2.65
CA THR A 898 -28.10 12.64 -2.22
C THR A 898 -28.83 12.05 -1.03
N LEU A 899 -29.09 12.87 -0.01
CA LEU A 899 -29.74 12.44 1.22
C LEU A 899 -31.17 11.97 0.95
N THR A 900 -31.62 10.94 1.65
CA THR A 900 -32.97 10.42 1.52
C THR A 900 -33.55 10.16 2.89
N ALA A 901 -34.73 10.72 3.16
CA ALA A 901 -35.44 10.59 4.42
C ALA A 901 -36.92 10.28 4.23
N ALA A 902 -37.52 9.58 5.20
CA ALA A 902 -38.93 9.23 5.21
C ALA A 902 -39.45 9.06 6.65
N ILE A 903 -40.78 9.07 6.81
CA ILE A 903 -41.44 8.77 8.08
C ILE A 903 -41.66 7.24 8.16
N LEU A 904 -41.35 6.65 9.31
CA LEU A 904 -41.54 5.26 9.65
C LEU A 904 -42.60 5.14 10.75
N GLU A 905 -43.74 4.55 10.42
CA GLU A 905 -44.88 4.36 11.33
C GLU A 905 -45.15 2.91 11.74
N ASP A 906 -44.49 1.96 11.08
CA ASP A 906 -44.56 0.54 11.45
C ASP A 906 -44.02 0.36 12.88
N ARG A 907 -44.84 -0.21 13.76
CA ARG A 907 -44.53 -0.40 15.19
C ARG A 907 -43.72 -1.66 15.49
N GLU A 908 -43.48 -2.49 14.49
CA GLU A 908 -42.65 -3.69 14.59
C GLU A 908 -41.31 -3.52 13.87
N ALA A 909 -41.18 -2.48 13.03
CA ALA A 909 -39.98 -2.31 12.22
C ALA A 909 -38.74 -1.82 13.00
N VAL A 910 -37.60 -2.45 12.72
CA VAL A 910 -36.27 -2.10 13.23
C VAL A 910 -35.47 -1.36 12.14
N VAL A 911 -34.55 -0.49 12.56
CA VAL A 911 -33.69 0.32 11.68
C VAL A 911 -32.26 -0.20 11.69
N GLU A 912 -31.69 -0.44 10.51
CA GLU A 912 -30.32 -0.92 10.33
C GLU A 912 -29.29 0.24 10.23
N HIS A 913 -28.00 -0.04 10.49
CA HIS A 913 -26.94 0.96 10.64
C HIS A 913 -26.65 1.84 9.40
N ALA A 914 -27.13 1.48 8.21
CA ALA A 914 -27.09 2.35 7.03
C ALA A 914 -28.12 3.48 7.11
N LEU A 915 -28.95 3.53 8.15
CA LEU A 915 -29.89 4.60 8.44
C LEU A 915 -29.61 5.20 9.83
N TYR A 916 -29.99 6.46 9.98
CA TYR A 916 -30.19 7.10 11.26
C TYR A 916 -31.68 7.29 11.50
N TRP A 917 -32.09 7.30 12.77
CA TRP A 917 -33.48 7.44 13.15
C TRP A 917 -33.65 8.26 14.42
N ALA A 918 -34.81 8.91 14.55
CA ALA A 918 -35.25 9.57 15.78
C ALA A 918 -36.77 9.41 15.95
N PRO A 919 -37.28 9.24 17.17
CA PRO A 919 -38.70 9.45 17.44
C PRO A 919 -39.04 10.95 17.34
N VAL A 920 -40.23 11.24 16.83
CA VAL A 920 -40.78 12.61 16.74
C VAL A 920 -42.09 12.72 17.54
N GLY A 921 -42.41 13.93 17.99
CA GLY A 921 -43.58 14.20 18.82
C GLY A 921 -44.90 14.24 18.05
N SER A 922 -44.87 14.56 16.76
CA SER A 922 -46.07 14.63 15.90
C SER A 922 -45.75 14.28 14.45
N ARG A 923 -46.78 13.99 13.65
CA ARG A 923 -46.61 13.77 12.20
C ARG A 923 -46.13 15.04 11.49
N ALA A 924 -46.59 16.21 11.92
CA ALA A 924 -46.16 17.51 11.39
C ALA A 924 -44.66 17.74 11.59
N GLU A 925 -44.10 17.40 12.77
CA GLU A 925 -42.65 17.44 13.00
C GLU A 925 -41.91 16.47 12.05
N GLY A 926 -42.46 15.28 11.82
CA GLY A 926 -41.92 14.32 10.86
C GLY A 926 -41.90 14.86 9.42
N GLN A 927 -42.95 15.54 9.01
CA GLN A 927 -43.08 16.14 7.67
C GLN A 927 -42.14 17.33 7.50
N TYR A 928 -42.04 18.19 8.52
CA TYR A 928 -41.05 19.28 8.59
C TYR A 928 -39.62 18.76 8.41
N LEU A 929 -39.23 17.74 9.18
CA LEU A 929 -37.90 17.15 9.09
C LEU A 929 -37.66 16.48 7.74
N THR A 930 -38.61 15.70 7.22
CA THR A 930 -38.43 15.02 5.94
C THR A 930 -38.38 15.99 4.75
N ALA A 931 -39.10 17.12 4.81
CA ALA A 931 -38.97 18.21 3.83
C ALA A 931 -37.53 18.78 3.82
N ILE A 932 -37.00 19.12 4.99
CA ILE A 932 -35.63 19.66 5.12
C ILE A 932 -34.59 18.62 4.66
N LEU A 933 -34.69 17.39 5.15
CA LEU A 933 -33.71 16.32 4.91
C LEU A 933 -33.68 15.82 3.45
N ASN A 934 -34.76 15.99 2.68
CA ASN A 934 -34.76 15.64 1.26
C ASN A 934 -34.43 16.83 0.33
N SER A 935 -34.20 18.02 0.89
CA SER A 935 -33.95 19.24 0.10
C SER A 935 -32.52 19.33 -0.45
N ASP A 936 -32.38 19.91 -1.63
CA ASP A 936 -31.05 20.23 -2.19
C ASP A 936 -30.43 21.44 -1.47
N ALA A 937 -31.27 22.34 -0.94
CA ALA A 937 -30.83 23.47 -0.12
C ALA A 937 -30.03 23.02 1.11
N LEU A 938 -30.53 22.03 1.87
CA LEU A 938 -29.76 21.45 2.98
C LEU A 938 -28.48 20.78 2.46
N MET A 939 -28.56 20.03 1.37
CA MET A 939 -27.40 19.33 0.82
C MET A 939 -26.25 20.28 0.48
N GLU A 940 -26.52 21.41 -0.17
CA GLU A 940 -25.51 22.44 -0.45
C GLU A 940 -24.87 22.98 0.84
N ARG A 941 -25.66 23.19 1.90
CA ARG A 941 -25.15 23.66 3.19
C ARG A 941 -24.37 22.62 3.98
N VAL A 942 -24.63 21.34 3.73
CA VAL A 942 -23.94 20.25 4.42
C VAL A 942 -22.60 19.93 3.77
N LYS A 943 -22.44 20.17 2.46
CA LYS A 943 -21.21 19.84 1.70
C LYS A 943 -19.89 20.25 2.41
N PRO A 944 -19.74 21.47 2.97
CA PRO A 944 -18.50 21.87 3.65
C PRO A 944 -18.17 21.02 4.88
N PHE A 945 -19.19 20.43 5.53
CA PHE A 945 -19.03 19.62 6.74
C PHE A 945 -18.84 18.11 6.43
N GLN A 946 -19.08 17.67 5.20
CA GLN A 946 -19.01 16.26 4.85
C GLN A 946 -17.58 15.74 4.78
N THR A 947 -17.41 14.48 5.20
CA THR A 947 -16.17 13.77 4.90
C THR A 947 -16.12 13.42 3.42
N VAL A 948 -15.06 13.88 2.77
CA VAL A 948 -14.76 13.58 1.36
C VAL A 948 -14.03 12.24 1.26
N GLY A 949 -14.55 11.34 0.41
CA GLY A 949 -13.81 10.17 -0.08
C GLY A 949 -13.49 10.30 -1.57
N LEU A 950 -12.88 9.27 -2.17
CA LEU A 950 -12.50 9.21 -3.59
C LEU A 950 -13.61 9.61 -4.57
N PHE A 951 -14.85 9.31 -4.21
CA PHE A 951 -16.01 9.57 -5.06
C PHE A 951 -16.83 10.79 -4.60
N GLY A 952 -16.19 11.72 -3.90
CA GLY A 952 -16.81 12.91 -3.32
C GLY A 952 -17.42 12.69 -1.93
N PRO A 953 -18.14 13.69 -1.41
CA PRO A 953 -18.74 13.65 -0.08
C PRO A 953 -19.97 12.71 -0.09
N ARG A 954 -19.79 11.46 0.34
CA ARG A 954 -20.86 10.44 0.32
C ARG A 954 -21.39 10.06 1.70
N HIS A 955 -20.66 10.33 2.77
CA HIS A 955 -21.08 9.96 4.13
C HIS A 955 -21.68 11.20 4.82
N PHE A 956 -23.01 11.17 5.01
CA PHE A 956 -23.77 12.21 5.70
C PHE A 956 -23.61 12.08 7.20
N ASP A 957 -23.75 10.85 7.73
CA ASP A 957 -23.80 10.57 9.16
C ASP A 957 -24.62 11.62 9.94
N LYS A 958 -24.11 12.16 11.05
CA LYS A 958 -24.73 13.26 11.79
C LYS A 958 -24.27 14.64 11.31
N HIS A 959 -23.48 14.73 10.22
CA HIS A 959 -22.96 16.00 9.71
C HIS A 959 -24.06 16.93 9.19
N ILE A 960 -25.20 16.36 8.80
CA ILE A 960 -26.37 17.12 8.39
C ILE A 960 -26.91 18.04 9.51
N PHE A 961 -26.59 17.73 10.77
CA PHE A 961 -26.99 18.51 11.93
C PHE A 961 -25.87 19.44 12.45
N ASP A 962 -24.75 19.51 11.73
CA ASP A 962 -23.79 20.63 11.88
C ASP A 962 -24.38 21.93 11.29
N VAL A 963 -25.39 21.81 10.43
CA VAL A 963 -26.27 22.90 10.01
C VAL A 963 -27.32 23.19 11.10
N PRO A 964 -27.60 24.45 11.46
CA PRO A 964 -28.47 24.84 12.59
C PRO A 964 -29.97 24.66 12.29
N ILE A 965 -30.44 23.42 12.05
CA ILE A 965 -31.87 23.12 11.91
C ILE A 965 -32.57 23.34 13.27
N PRO A 966 -33.53 24.27 13.41
CA PRO A 966 -34.22 24.52 14.68
C PRO A 966 -35.21 23.40 15.00
N MET A 967 -35.51 23.21 16.29
CA MET A 967 -36.58 22.31 16.73
C MET A 967 -37.92 22.77 16.16
N PHE A 968 -38.76 21.81 15.77
CA PHE A 968 -40.09 22.09 15.28
C PHE A 968 -40.91 22.85 16.34
N ASP A 969 -41.61 23.87 15.86
CA ASP A 969 -42.48 24.76 16.65
C ASP A 969 -43.74 24.96 15.83
N GLU A 970 -44.86 24.48 16.35
CA GLU A 970 -46.16 24.56 15.70
C GLU A 970 -46.65 25.99 15.56
N ALA A 971 -46.15 26.95 16.35
CA ALA A 971 -46.51 28.35 16.22
C ALA A 971 -45.73 29.08 15.10
N ASN A 972 -44.68 28.47 14.55
CA ASN A 972 -43.83 29.09 13.54
C ASN A 972 -44.41 28.87 12.12
N PRO A 973 -44.74 29.94 11.37
CA PRO A 973 -45.34 29.83 10.04
C PRO A 973 -44.46 29.09 9.01
N ILE A 974 -43.14 29.26 9.08
CA ILE A 974 -42.21 28.58 8.15
C ILE A 974 -42.16 27.08 8.45
N HIS A 975 -42.20 26.70 9.74
CA HIS A 975 -42.23 25.29 10.14
C HIS A 975 -43.53 24.61 9.68
N GLN A 976 -44.68 25.27 9.86
CA GLN A 976 -45.97 24.78 9.36
C GLN A 976 -45.96 24.62 7.83
N ARG A 977 -45.47 25.64 7.11
CA ARG A 977 -45.35 25.59 5.64
C ARG A 977 -44.46 24.43 5.18
N LEU A 978 -43.33 24.20 5.85
CA LEU A 978 -42.45 23.06 5.53
C LEU A 978 -43.12 21.71 5.84
N ALA A 979 -43.91 21.62 6.92
CA ALA A 979 -44.69 20.42 7.22
C ALA A 979 -45.77 20.15 6.15
N GLU A 980 -46.49 21.18 5.70
CA GLU A 980 -47.49 21.07 4.62
C GLU A 980 -46.85 20.65 3.29
N LEU A 981 -45.71 21.25 2.91
CA LEU A 981 -44.96 20.85 1.72
C LEU A 981 -44.39 19.43 1.84
N GLY A 982 -43.99 19.01 3.06
CA GLY A 982 -43.57 17.65 3.34
C GLY A 982 -44.70 16.64 3.15
N LEU A 983 -45.93 16.98 3.56
CA LEU A 983 -47.13 16.18 3.30
C LEU A 983 -47.45 16.11 1.79
N GLU A 984 -47.43 17.23 1.07
CA GLU A 984 -47.65 17.26 -0.38
C GLU A 984 -46.63 16.37 -1.11
N ALA A 985 -45.36 16.41 -0.69
CA ALA A 985 -44.30 15.57 -1.21
C ALA A 985 -44.50 14.08 -0.90
N GLU A 986 -44.93 13.74 0.31
CA GLU A 986 -45.26 12.37 0.75
C GLU A 986 -46.41 11.79 -0.09
N GLU A 987 -47.48 12.54 -0.28
CA GLU A 987 -48.64 12.14 -1.09
C GLU A 987 -48.25 11.91 -2.55
N LEU A 988 -47.48 12.82 -3.16
CA LEU A 988 -47.00 12.63 -4.53
C LEU A 988 -46.08 11.41 -4.62
N ALA A 989 -45.10 11.27 -3.72
CA ALA A 989 -44.17 10.14 -3.71
C ALA A 989 -44.90 8.80 -3.56
N ALA A 990 -45.99 8.75 -2.78
CA ALA A 990 -46.84 7.57 -2.64
C ALA A 990 -47.41 7.11 -3.99
N THR A 991 -47.87 8.04 -4.84
CA THR A 991 -48.47 7.76 -6.16
C THR A 991 -47.45 7.35 -7.24
N VAL A 992 -46.16 7.64 -7.06
CA VAL A 992 -45.12 7.28 -8.04
C VAL A 992 -44.92 5.77 -8.04
N ASP A 993 -45.23 5.15 -9.18
CA ASP A 993 -44.90 3.75 -9.45
C ASP A 993 -43.38 3.60 -9.60
N THR A 994 -42.80 2.77 -8.75
CA THR A 994 -41.36 2.49 -8.74
C THR A 994 -41.00 1.17 -9.42
N GLY A 995 -41.98 0.36 -9.85
CA GLY A 995 -41.82 -0.86 -10.66
C GLY A 995 -40.69 -1.81 -10.21
N ALA A 996 -40.10 -2.51 -11.18
CA ALA A 996 -38.93 -3.38 -10.98
C ALA A 996 -37.57 -2.62 -10.98
N LEU A 997 -37.58 -1.31 -10.67
CA LEU A 997 -36.36 -0.52 -10.63
C LEU A 997 -35.48 -0.91 -9.44
N LYS A 998 -34.16 -0.76 -9.58
CA LYS A 998 -33.26 -0.72 -8.42
C LYS A 998 -33.55 0.54 -7.59
N PHE A 999 -33.25 0.51 -6.30
CA PHE A 999 -33.54 1.62 -5.39
C PHE A 999 -32.98 2.98 -5.86
N GLN A 1000 -31.82 3.02 -6.52
CA GLN A 1000 -31.28 4.26 -7.09
C GLN A 1000 -32.18 4.84 -8.19
N GLY A 1001 -32.73 3.99 -9.06
CA GLY A 1001 -33.65 4.39 -10.12
C GLY A 1001 -34.98 4.88 -9.55
N ALA A 1002 -35.50 4.20 -8.52
CA ALA A 1002 -36.72 4.60 -7.82
C ALA A 1002 -36.57 5.98 -7.15
N ARG A 1003 -35.44 6.22 -6.45
CA ARG A 1003 -35.12 7.54 -5.87
C ARG A 1003 -35.10 8.64 -6.92
N LYS A 1004 -34.44 8.40 -8.06
CA LYS A 1004 -34.38 9.37 -9.17
C LYS A 1004 -35.77 9.68 -9.73
N ARG A 1005 -36.61 8.66 -9.91
CA ARG A 1005 -37.97 8.81 -10.46
C ARG A 1005 -38.85 9.67 -9.55
N ILE A 1006 -38.81 9.44 -8.23
CA ILE A 1006 -39.58 10.24 -7.25
C ILE A 1006 -39.12 11.70 -7.27
N ARG A 1007 -37.81 11.95 -7.24
CA ARG A 1007 -37.27 13.32 -7.34
C ARG A 1007 -37.72 14.04 -8.61
N THR A 1008 -37.63 13.35 -9.75
CA THR A 1008 -38.09 13.90 -11.04
C THR A 1008 -39.58 14.28 -11.01
N ALA A 1009 -40.41 13.47 -10.33
CA ALA A 1009 -41.84 13.78 -10.16
C ALA A 1009 -42.06 15.00 -9.26
N LEU A 1010 -41.33 15.09 -8.15
CA LEU A 1010 -41.38 16.25 -7.23
C LEU A 1010 -40.92 17.54 -7.91
N ASP A 1011 -39.87 17.48 -8.74
CA ASP A 1011 -39.36 18.60 -9.52
C ASP A 1011 -40.38 19.04 -10.58
N GLY A 1012 -40.96 18.08 -11.31
CA GLY A 1012 -42.00 18.33 -12.31
C GLY A 1012 -43.28 18.95 -11.73
N ALA A 1013 -43.62 18.63 -10.47
CA ALA A 1013 -44.73 19.24 -9.74
C ALA A 1013 -44.37 20.59 -9.08
N GLY A 1014 -43.10 21.02 -9.15
CA GLY A 1014 -42.61 22.26 -8.52
C GLY A 1014 -42.51 22.20 -6.99
N ILE A 1015 -42.76 21.05 -6.37
CA ILE A 1015 -42.73 20.87 -4.91
C ILE A 1015 -41.30 21.04 -4.38
N SER A 1016 -40.30 20.44 -5.05
CA SER A 1016 -38.89 20.56 -4.66
C SER A 1016 -38.41 22.02 -4.60
N ALA A 1017 -38.82 22.84 -5.58
CA ALA A 1017 -38.46 24.25 -5.63
C ALA A 1017 -39.08 25.04 -4.45
N LYS A 1018 -40.35 24.76 -4.12
CA LYS A 1018 -41.02 25.36 -2.95
C LYS A 1018 -40.34 24.96 -1.64
N ILE A 1019 -39.98 23.68 -1.48
CA ILE A 1019 -39.25 23.17 -0.31
C ILE A 1019 -37.89 23.86 -0.20
N ASN A 1020 -37.09 23.86 -1.27
CA ASN A 1020 -35.77 24.48 -1.28
C ASN A 1020 -35.84 25.97 -0.91
N SER A 1021 -36.81 26.71 -1.44
CA SER A 1021 -37.03 28.12 -1.07
C SER A 1021 -37.34 28.29 0.42
N ALA A 1022 -38.23 27.46 0.99
CA ALA A 1022 -38.58 27.53 2.40
C ALA A 1022 -37.43 27.11 3.32
N VAL A 1023 -36.59 26.15 2.88
CA VAL A 1023 -35.37 25.74 3.62
C VAL A 1023 -34.32 26.84 3.61
N LEU A 1024 -34.13 27.55 2.49
CA LEU A 1024 -33.21 28.69 2.41
C LEU A 1024 -33.66 29.87 3.29
N GLU A 1025 -34.97 30.08 3.41
CA GLU A 1025 -35.55 31.08 4.33
C GLU A 1025 -35.32 30.70 5.80
N LEU A 1026 -35.47 29.41 6.13
CA LEU A 1026 -35.23 28.89 7.48
C LEU A 1026 -33.74 28.88 7.86
N ILE A 1027 -32.87 28.62 6.89
CA ILE A 1027 -31.42 28.42 7.08
C ILE A 1027 -30.68 29.29 6.04
N PRO A 1028 -30.53 30.62 6.27
CA PRO A 1028 -29.84 31.53 5.36
C PRO A 1028 -28.32 31.30 5.34
N VAL A 1029 -27.59 31.76 4.31
CA VAL A 1029 -26.15 31.44 4.08
C VAL A 1029 -25.31 31.97 5.23
N GLU A 1030 -25.65 33.17 5.65
CA GLU A 1030 -25.06 33.91 6.76
C GLU A 1030 -25.18 33.12 8.08
N ALA A 1031 -26.27 32.36 8.29
CA ALA A 1031 -26.41 31.53 9.49
C ALA A 1031 -25.49 30.29 9.49
N VAL A 1032 -25.01 29.86 8.31
CA VAL A 1032 -24.00 28.81 8.18
C VAL A 1032 -22.60 29.40 8.29
N GLU A 1033 -22.37 30.59 7.72
CA GLU A 1033 -21.12 31.34 7.90
C GLU A 1033 -20.89 31.76 9.36
N ASP A 1034 -21.91 32.26 10.06
CA ASP A 1034 -21.86 32.57 11.49
C ASP A 1034 -21.62 31.32 12.35
N ALA A 1035 -22.18 30.17 11.96
CA ALA A 1035 -21.91 28.88 12.62
C ALA A 1035 -20.48 28.38 12.35
N ILE A 1036 -19.85 28.82 11.26
CA ILE A 1036 -18.45 28.58 10.92
C ILE A 1036 -17.54 29.55 11.69
N ASP A 1037 -17.89 30.84 11.76
CA ASP A 1037 -17.09 31.91 12.40
C ASP A 1037 -17.16 31.89 13.93
N THR A 1038 -18.29 31.50 14.53
CA THR A 1038 -18.41 31.32 16.01
C THR A 1038 -17.71 30.05 16.54
N ALA A 1039 -17.00 29.33 15.66
CA ALA A 1039 -16.15 28.20 15.99
C ALA A 1039 -14.64 28.53 16.02
N GLU A 1040 -14.26 29.76 15.67
CA GLU A 1040 -12.98 30.41 16.03
C GLU A 1040 -12.98 30.87 17.51
#